data_AF-A0A8C1N7A2-F1
#
_entry.id   AF-A0A8C1N7A2-F1
#
_cell.length_a   1.000
_cell.length_b   1.000
_cell.length_c   1.000
_cell.angle_alpha   90.00
_cell.angle_beta   90.00
_cell.angle_gamma   90.00
#
_symmetry.space_group_name_H-M   'P 1'
#
loop_
_entity.id
_entity.type
_entity.pdbx_description
1 polymer ?
#
loop_
_entity_poly.entity_id
_entity_poly.type
_entity_poly.pdbx_seq_one_letter_code
_entity_poly.pdbx_strand_id
1 'polypeptide(L)'
;MSVCSDGVSCSRLAPPGFCFSSQADDGSRMLRFCPVLLVLMLPACGASVVIQRDAQFDVTYDDTVTSDNQTIYSYNHTVSRNKTEGVRVSVELLSESAQSPVLFVVRQKQAVLSFQVPLILRGLYQRKYQYTQVGRTLCQPPTKALAETQFFYLDVSTLSSAGVHYQLRVSRVDSFTLQTDKKFSFNATPSQPQRRSGVRVVISVCVSRSVQCPVYELDNNVAFIGMYQTMTTTAAITVQRKDFPSNSFYVVVVVKTEDEACGGPLRFYPLLPGYSFVHSVCSLAEVYVMGMLFCLGIFMSFYLLTFLVACVENKRYGTVFEDAALNLKHDATDNGSTLSSEAVTDSLASTDGNCGYRSLESVARSRQESLSSVEEDDYDTLADIDSDKNIVRTKKFLCVSDLARKDKRILSKKYQIYFCSFNNILSNLGYVLLGLLFLLIILQRDILHNRALERNESTAVECGIPKHFGLYYAMGTALMMEGLLSACYHVCPNYTNFQFDTSFMYMIAGLCMLKLYQKRHPDINASAYSAYACLAAVIFFSVLGVVFGKGNTAFWIVFSVIHILATLLLSTQLYYMGRWRLNSGILRRMLNVIYTDCIRQCSGPMYIDRMVLLVMGNIVNWSLAAYGLIKRPNDFASYLLAIAICNLLLYFTFYIIMKLRSGERIQCLALVCILFTAVVWGFALFFFLQGLSTWQKTPAESREHNRECILLSFFDDHDIWHFLSSIAMFGSFLVLLTMDDDLDTVQRDKIYVF
;
A
#
# COMPACT_ATOMS: atom_id res chain seq x y z
N MET A 1 52.70 -40.95 -27.31
CA MET A 1 54.02 -40.37 -27.60
C MET A 1 54.48 -39.61 -26.36
N SER A 2 55.55 -40.12 -25.77
CA SER A 2 56.44 -39.61 -24.69
C SER A 2 56.83 -38.13 -24.86
N VAL A 3 57.31 -37.32 -23.88
CA VAL A 3 57.72 -37.37 -22.46
C VAL A 3 58.11 -35.90 -22.10
N CYS A 4 57.75 -35.31 -20.95
CA CYS A 4 58.59 -35.00 -19.75
C CYS A 4 57.72 -34.11 -18.82
N SER A 5 57.40 -34.48 -17.57
CA SER A 5 58.19 -34.36 -16.32
C SER A 5 58.39 -32.92 -15.82
N ASP A 6 57.59 -32.48 -14.84
CA ASP A 6 58.00 -32.38 -13.41
C ASP A 6 56.91 -31.68 -12.58
N GLY A 7 56.63 -32.22 -11.39
CA GLY A 7 55.62 -31.71 -10.46
C GLY A 7 56.23 -31.10 -9.20
N VAL A 8 55.58 -30.06 -8.65
CA VAL A 8 55.74 -29.61 -7.25
C VAL A 8 54.40 -29.04 -6.73
N SER A 9 54.16 -29.30 -5.44
CA SER A 9 52.93 -29.17 -4.66
C SER A 9 52.68 -27.77 -4.04
N CYS A 10 51.41 -27.55 -3.68
CA CYS A 10 50.75 -26.54 -2.85
C CYS A 10 51.57 -25.70 -1.84
N SER A 11 51.30 -24.38 -1.77
CA SER A 11 50.86 -23.68 -0.53
C SER A 11 50.43 -22.21 -0.79
N ARG A 12 49.53 -21.73 0.09
CA ARG A 12 48.72 -20.49 0.03
C ARG A 12 49.55 -19.21 0.22
N LEU A 13 49.18 -18.16 -0.51
CA LEU A 13 49.64 -16.77 -0.34
C LEU A 13 48.58 -15.91 0.36
N ALA A 14 48.99 -15.20 1.41
CA ALA A 14 48.27 -14.10 2.07
C ALA A 14 49.06 -12.79 1.84
N PRO A 15 48.41 -11.61 1.81
CA PRO A 15 49.04 -10.32 1.50
C PRO A 15 49.66 -9.63 2.74
N PRO A 16 50.52 -8.60 2.55
CA PRO A 16 51.49 -8.13 3.54
C PRO A 16 50.95 -7.02 4.46
N GLY A 17 51.41 -7.05 5.72
CA GLY A 17 51.28 -5.95 6.69
C GLY A 17 52.52 -5.05 6.70
N PHE A 18 52.29 -3.74 6.83
CA PHE A 18 53.32 -2.72 7.03
C PHE A 18 53.56 -2.44 8.52
N CYS A 19 54.83 -2.32 8.88
CA CYS A 19 55.39 -2.15 10.22
C CYS A 19 55.13 -0.78 10.86
N PHE A 20 55.00 -0.77 12.19
CA PHE A 20 55.67 0.23 13.03
C PHE A 20 56.39 -0.48 14.18
N SER A 21 57.66 -0.12 14.35
CA SER A 21 58.66 -0.71 15.24
C SER A 21 58.38 -0.42 16.71
N SER A 22 58.52 -1.43 17.57
CA SER A 22 58.86 -1.24 18.99
C SER A 22 59.94 -2.27 19.34
N GLN A 23 61.15 -1.75 19.46
CA GLN A 23 62.38 -2.44 19.78
C GLN A 23 62.39 -2.79 21.27
N ALA A 24 62.48 -4.08 21.60
CA ALA A 24 62.78 -4.56 22.94
C ALA A 24 63.67 -5.81 22.81
N ASP A 25 64.98 -5.58 22.80
CA ASP A 25 66.00 -6.63 22.84
C ASP A 25 66.34 -7.01 24.29
N ASP A 26 66.27 -8.32 24.50
CA ASP A 26 67.18 -9.22 25.22
C ASP A 26 67.64 -8.97 26.67
N GLY A 27 67.53 -10.08 27.43
CA GLY A 27 68.77 -10.77 27.78
C GLY A 27 69.18 -10.77 29.25
N SER A 28 68.52 -11.62 30.03
CA SER A 28 68.97 -12.10 31.33
C SER A 28 70.42 -12.61 31.31
N ARG A 29 71.34 -11.97 32.05
CA ARG A 29 72.48 -12.56 32.80
C ARG A 29 73.49 -11.47 33.21
N MET A 30 73.57 -11.16 34.50
CA MET A 30 74.82 -11.29 35.26
C MET A 30 74.61 -10.93 36.75
N LEU A 31 75.26 -11.73 37.58
CA LEU A 31 75.17 -11.81 39.03
C LEU A 31 76.46 -11.22 39.61
N ARG A 32 76.32 -10.48 40.73
CA ARG A 32 77.36 -10.08 41.73
C ARG A 32 78.16 -8.80 41.45
N PHE A 33 77.90 -7.73 42.22
CA PHE A 33 78.67 -7.30 43.41
C PHE A 33 78.19 -5.91 43.93
N CYS A 34 77.55 -5.90 45.12
CA CYS A 34 77.70 -4.96 46.26
C CYS A 34 77.58 -3.40 46.09
N PRO A 35 77.39 -2.60 47.17
CA PRO A 35 76.08 -2.15 47.64
C PRO A 35 75.93 -0.60 47.82
N VAL A 36 74.74 -0.17 48.26
CA VAL A 36 74.40 1.16 48.85
C VAL A 36 74.22 2.33 47.88
N LEU A 37 72.96 2.62 47.52
CA LEU A 37 72.37 3.96 47.69
C LEU A 37 70.84 3.89 47.60
N LEU A 38 70.21 3.82 48.77
CA LEU A 38 68.77 4.01 48.94
C LEU A 38 68.50 5.52 48.95
N VAL A 39 68.02 6.08 47.84
CA VAL A 39 67.41 7.42 47.81
C VAL A 39 66.01 7.30 47.23
N LEU A 40 65.06 7.60 48.10
CA LEU A 40 63.64 7.80 47.88
C LEU A 40 63.29 8.46 46.55
N MET A 41 62.58 7.73 45.69
CA MET A 41 61.63 8.30 44.74
C MET A 41 60.27 7.67 45.04
N LEU A 42 59.53 8.30 45.95
CA LEU A 42 58.09 8.13 46.06
C LEU A 42 57.47 8.65 44.76
N PRO A 43 56.75 7.87 43.95
CA PRO A 43 55.72 8.47 43.14
C PRO A 43 54.62 8.87 44.13
N ALA A 44 54.31 10.16 44.21
CA ALA A 44 53.07 10.63 44.79
C ALA A 44 51.93 10.04 43.94
N CYS A 45 51.48 8.85 44.32
CA CYS A 45 50.25 8.26 43.83
C CYS A 45 49.12 9.12 44.40
N GLY A 46 48.56 10.02 43.59
CA GLY A 46 47.30 10.68 43.92
C GLY A 46 46.22 9.60 44.02
N ALA A 47 46.01 9.06 45.21
CA ALA A 47 44.95 8.11 45.47
C ALA A 47 43.63 8.86 45.38
N SER A 48 42.88 8.65 44.31
CA SER A 48 41.49 9.11 44.21
C SER A 48 40.67 8.50 45.34
N VAL A 49 40.01 9.34 46.14
CA VAL A 49 39.20 8.90 47.29
C VAL A 49 37.91 8.26 46.78
N VAL A 50 37.71 6.98 47.06
CA VAL A 50 36.48 6.26 46.68
C VAL A 50 35.45 6.35 47.81
N ILE A 51 34.30 6.94 47.53
CA ILE A 51 33.16 7.08 48.45
C ILE A 51 32.11 6.03 48.05
N GLN A 52 31.89 5.03 48.90
CA GLN A 52 30.87 4.01 48.68
C GLN A 52 29.60 4.34 49.47
N ARG A 53 28.43 4.25 48.82
CA ARG A 53 27.11 4.46 49.43
C ARG A 53 26.16 3.31 49.10
N ASP A 54 25.48 2.80 50.13
CA ASP A 54 24.35 1.89 49.94
C ASP A 54 23.10 2.70 49.59
N ALA A 55 22.58 2.46 48.39
CA ALA A 55 21.54 3.29 47.80
C ALA A 55 20.20 2.55 47.69
N GLN A 56 19.11 3.30 47.76
CA GLN A 56 17.73 2.80 47.68
C GLN A 56 17.04 3.27 46.41
N PHE A 57 16.10 2.47 45.92
CA PHE A 57 15.27 2.83 44.76
C PHE A 57 14.36 4.01 45.07
N ASP A 58 14.05 4.78 44.04
CA ASP A 58 13.12 5.91 44.03
C ASP A 58 13.56 7.11 44.89
N VAL A 59 14.75 7.04 45.49
CA VAL A 59 15.43 8.13 46.20
C VAL A 59 16.32 8.92 45.22
N THR A 60 16.30 10.24 45.38
CA THR A 60 17.14 11.16 44.61
C THR A 60 18.37 11.53 45.42
N TYR A 61 19.55 11.34 44.84
CA TYR A 61 20.84 11.67 45.44
C TYR A 61 21.43 12.91 44.76
N ASP A 62 21.61 13.98 45.52
CA ASP A 62 22.25 15.21 45.07
C ASP A 62 23.67 15.24 45.64
N ASP A 63 24.65 14.98 44.77
CA ASP A 63 26.06 14.85 45.17
C ASP A 63 26.98 15.65 44.23
N THR A 64 28.24 15.81 44.66
CA THR A 64 29.27 16.57 43.92
C THR A 64 30.47 15.68 43.65
N VAL A 65 30.96 15.68 42.41
CA VAL A 65 32.14 14.91 41.99
C VAL A 65 33.23 15.82 41.43
N THR A 66 34.47 15.46 41.66
CA THR A 66 35.73 16.16 41.31
C THR A 66 36.74 15.14 40.78
N SER A 67 37.88 15.59 40.26
CA SER A 67 38.98 14.71 39.83
C SER A 67 39.54 13.82 40.95
N ASP A 68 39.40 14.26 42.20
CA ASP A 68 40.06 13.64 43.34
C ASP A 68 39.16 12.61 44.06
N ASN A 69 37.86 12.58 43.73
CA ASN A 69 36.90 11.67 44.35
C ASN A 69 36.08 10.88 43.32
N GLN A 70 35.77 9.64 43.67
CA GLN A 70 34.89 8.78 42.89
C GLN A 70 33.78 8.28 43.80
N THR A 71 32.52 8.40 43.37
CA THR A 71 31.37 7.93 44.17
C THR A 71 30.80 6.65 43.57
N ILE A 72 30.58 5.63 44.40
CA ILE A 72 30.02 4.33 44.01
C ILE A 72 28.73 4.09 44.78
N TYR A 73 27.62 3.95 44.05
CA TYR A 73 26.32 3.59 44.62
C TYR A 73 26.06 2.09 44.45
N SER A 74 25.73 1.42 45.54
CA SER A 74 25.40 0.00 45.59
C SER A 74 23.89 -0.19 45.68
N TYR A 75 23.31 -0.98 44.76
CA TYR A 75 21.88 -1.29 44.74
C TYR A 75 21.66 -2.80 44.73
N ASN A 76 20.61 -3.26 45.42
CA ASN A 76 20.17 -4.66 45.44
C ASN A 76 18.77 -4.82 44.84
N HIS A 77 18.58 -5.79 43.95
CA HIS A 77 17.29 -5.98 43.28
C HIS A 77 16.96 -7.45 43.12
N THR A 78 15.71 -7.82 43.41
CA THR A 78 15.22 -9.20 43.31
C THR A 78 14.56 -9.43 41.95
N VAL A 79 15.20 -10.22 41.10
CA VAL A 79 14.65 -10.63 39.80
C VAL A 79 13.87 -11.92 39.96
N SER A 80 12.63 -11.97 39.46
CA SER A 80 11.80 -13.19 39.49
C SER A 80 11.61 -13.76 38.08
N ARG A 81 11.37 -15.06 37.97
CA ARG A 81 11.18 -15.73 36.67
C ARG A 81 9.89 -15.30 35.94
N ASN A 82 8.83 -14.94 36.69
CA ASN A 82 7.50 -14.67 36.13
C ASN A 82 7.17 -13.18 36.01
N LYS A 83 8.03 -12.29 36.51
CA LYS A 83 7.84 -10.84 36.44
C LYS A 83 9.09 -10.19 35.86
N THR A 84 8.94 -9.54 34.71
CA THR A 84 9.99 -8.69 34.15
C THR A 84 9.78 -7.27 34.67
N GLU A 85 10.80 -6.74 35.36
CA GLU A 85 10.82 -5.36 35.83
C GLU A 85 11.88 -4.56 35.06
N GLY A 86 11.58 -3.32 34.74
CA GLY A 86 12.56 -2.39 34.17
C GLY A 86 13.16 -1.54 35.28
N VAL A 87 14.49 -1.45 35.35
CA VAL A 87 15.18 -0.49 36.22
C VAL A 87 15.69 0.66 35.35
N ARG A 88 15.36 1.90 35.70
CA ARG A 88 15.76 3.10 34.97
C ARG A 88 16.68 3.96 35.82
N VAL A 89 17.83 4.30 35.26
CA VAL A 89 18.79 5.24 35.82
C VAL A 89 18.56 6.60 35.15
N SER A 90 18.23 7.61 35.93
CA SER A 90 18.02 8.98 35.48
C SER A 90 19.03 9.88 36.16
N VAL A 91 19.76 10.66 35.37
CA VAL A 91 20.75 11.62 35.86
C VAL A 91 20.52 13.00 35.27
N GLU A 92 20.76 14.02 36.07
CA GLU A 92 20.63 15.42 35.68
C GLU A 92 21.82 16.21 36.20
N LEU A 93 22.46 16.97 35.32
CA LEU A 93 23.57 17.86 35.68
C LEU A 93 23.00 19.25 36.00
N LEU A 94 23.22 19.73 37.22
CA LEU A 94 22.70 21.03 37.69
C LEU A 94 23.68 22.18 37.40
N SER A 95 24.96 21.87 37.19
CA SER A 95 26.00 22.87 36.90
C SER A 95 26.03 23.23 35.41
N GLU A 96 25.83 24.49 35.05
CA GLU A 96 26.02 24.97 33.68
C GLU A 96 27.52 25.00 33.33
N SER A 97 27.92 24.11 32.41
CA SER A 97 29.24 24.02 31.76
C SER A 97 30.41 23.46 32.60
N ALA A 98 30.39 22.16 32.88
CA ALA A 98 31.65 21.45 33.13
C ALA A 98 32.42 21.31 31.79
N GLN A 99 33.61 21.90 31.67
CA GLN A 99 34.50 21.71 30.51
C GLN A 99 34.89 20.23 30.31
N SER A 100 34.81 19.43 31.38
CA SER A 100 35.01 17.99 31.38
C SER A 100 33.71 17.26 31.69
N PRO A 101 33.30 16.25 30.91
CA PRO A 101 32.08 15.50 31.18
C PRO A 101 32.20 14.64 32.45
N VAL A 102 31.06 14.35 33.06
CA VAL A 102 30.93 13.35 34.12
C VAL A 102 30.63 11.99 33.48
N LEU A 103 31.42 10.98 33.81
CA LEU A 103 31.25 9.61 33.34
C LEU A 103 30.47 8.79 34.37
N PHE A 104 29.37 8.21 33.93
CA PHE A 104 28.56 7.27 34.68
C PHE A 104 28.79 5.85 34.14
N VAL A 105 29.14 4.91 35.02
CA VAL A 105 29.37 3.51 34.66
C VAL A 105 28.51 2.62 35.54
N VAL A 106 27.56 1.91 34.93
CA VAL A 106 26.71 0.93 35.60
C VAL A 106 27.26 -0.47 35.35
N ARG A 107 27.71 -1.13 36.41
CA ARG A 107 28.24 -2.49 36.40
C ARG A 107 27.15 -3.46 36.86
N GLN A 108 26.72 -4.34 35.95
CA GLN A 108 25.79 -5.43 36.23
C GLN A 108 26.50 -6.79 36.10
N LYS A 109 25.87 -7.86 36.60
CA LYS A 109 26.43 -9.23 36.57
C LYS A 109 26.88 -9.71 35.18
N GLN A 110 26.21 -9.29 34.11
CA GLN A 110 26.46 -9.76 32.73
C GLN A 110 26.65 -8.64 31.70
N ALA A 111 26.62 -7.37 32.13
CA ALA A 111 26.71 -6.23 31.23
C ALA A 111 27.28 -5.01 31.96
N VAL A 112 27.94 -4.14 31.19
CA VAL A 112 28.38 -2.82 31.65
C VAL A 112 27.77 -1.79 30.72
N LEU A 113 27.15 -0.77 31.29
CA LEU A 113 26.60 0.36 30.56
C LEU A 113 27.36 1.61 31.00
N SER A 114 27.93 2.35 30.06
CA SER A 114 28.57 3.64 30.36
C SER A 114 28.01 4.74 29.47
N PHE A 115 27.90 5.94 30.03
CA PHE A 115 27.51 7.13 29.30
C PHE A 115 28.05 8.38 29.99
N GLN A 116 28.31 9.40 29.18
CA GLN A 116 28.80 10.69 29.65
C GLN A 116 27.68 11.72 29.72
N VAL A 117 27.74 12.60 30.72
CA VAL A 117 26.85 13.76 30.88
C VAL A 117 27.72 15.02 30.97
N PRO A 118 27.49 16.05 30.15
CA PRO A 118 26.41 16.15 29.17
C PRO A 118 26.58 15.19 27.97
N LEU A 119 25.46 14.60 27.53
CA LEU A 119 25.42 13.70 26.39
C LEU A 119 25.38 14.52 25.10
N ILE A 120 26.29 14.21 24.17
CA ILE A 120 26.34 14.88 22.86
C ILE A 120 25.81 13.93 21.80
N LEU A 121 24.68 14.28 21.19
CA LEU A 121 24.13 13.57 20.03
C LEU A 121 24.46 14.34 18.75
N ARG A 122 24.75 13.62 17.66
CA ARG A 122 25.09 14.21 16.37
C ARG A 122 23.91 14.08 15.40
N GLY A 123 23.43 15.21 14.89
CA GLY A 123 22.44 15.26 13.81
C GLY A 123 23.09 15.26 12.41
N LEU A 124 22.28 15.48 11.38
CA LEU A 124 22.79 15.67 10.02
C LEU A 124 23.74 16.89 9.96
N TYR A 125 24.71 16.85 9.05
CA TYR A 125 25.80 17.84 8.92
C TYR A 125 26.69 18.00 10.17
N GLN A 126 26.83 16.96 10.98
CA GLN A 126 27.67 16.95 12.19
C GLN A 126 27.26 17.97 13.27
N ARG A 127 26.01 18.44 13.26
CA ARG A 127 25.45 19.30 14.31
C ARG A 127 25.45 18.57 15.65
N LYS A 128 25.86 19.25 16.72
CA LYS A 128 26.00 18.67 18.07
C LYS A 128 24.89 19.20 18.97
N TYR A 129 24.10 18.29 19.53
CA TYR A 129 23.06 18.58 20.51
C TYR A 129 23.53 18.12 21.89
N GLN A 130 23.54 19.02 22.86
CA GLN A 130 24.02 18.76 24.21
C GLN A 130 22.85 18.57 25.17
N TYR A 131 22.85 17.47 25.92
CA TYR A 131 21.81 17.14 26.89
C TYR A 131 22.41 16.98 28.29
N THR A 132 21.92 17.78 29.24
CA THR A 132 22.29 17.71 30.66
C THR A 132 21.50 16.65 31.42
N GLN A 133 20.34 16.24 30.89
CA GLN A 133 19.49 15.22 31.47
C GLN A 133 19.55 13.94 30.62
N VAL A 134 19.93 12.82 31.22
CA VAL A 134 20.13 11.53 30.52
C VAL A 134 19.46 10.40 31.30
N GLY A 135 18.77 9.52 30.57
CA GLY A 135 18.03 8.39 31.15
C GLY A 135 18.32 7.10 30.41
N ARG A 136 18.62 6.03 31.13
CA ARG A 136 18.90 4.70 30.57
C ARG A 136 18.16 3.60 31.30
N THR A 137 17.59 2.65 30.56
CA THR A 137 16.92 1.48 31.14
C THR A 137 17.89 0.29 31.13
N LEU A 138 18.12 -0.29 32.30
CA LEU A 138 19.07 -1.38 32.47
C LEU A 138 18.51 -2.69 31.87
N CYS A 139 19.40 -3.48 31.26
CA CYS A 139 19.07 -4.81 30.76
C CYS A 139 19.13 -5.80 31.93
N GLN A 140 18.02 -6.45 32.26
CA GLN A 140 18.00 -7.50 33.27
C GLN A 140 18.24 -8.86 32.61
N PRO A 141 19.31 -9.59 32.97
CA PRO A 141 19.51 -10.94 32.47
C PRO A 141 18.47 -11.88 33.08
N PRO A 142 17.87 -12.79 32.29
CA PRO A 142 16.86 -13.72 32.81
C PRO A 142 17.47 -14.67 33.84
N THR A 143 16.79 -14.89 34.97
CA THR A 143 17.21 -15.87 35.99
C THR A 143 16.53 -17.23 35.76
N LYS A 144 17.27 -18.30 36.03
CA LYS A 144 16.74 -19.69 36.03
C LYS A 144 16.06 -20.03 37.36
N ALA A 145 16.41 -19.31 38.44
CA ALA A 145 15.85 -19.50 39.77
C ALA A 145 14.46 -18.86 39.88
N LEU A 146 13.68 -19.28 40.89
CA LEU A 146 12.33 -18.76 41.13
C LEU A 146 12.37 -17.25 41.48
N ALA A 147 13.36 -16.87 42.29
CA ALA A 147 13.80 -15.50 42.52
C ALA A 147 15.32 -15.48 42.80
N GLU A 148 16.03 -14.46 42.32
CA GLU A 148 17.46 -14.24 42.57
C GLU A 148 17.70 -12.77 42.89
N THR A 149 18.33 -12.49 44.03
CA THR A 149 18.79 -11.13 44.37
C THR A 149 20.10 -10.85 43.66
N GLN A 150 20.10 -9.84 42.80
CA GLN A 150 21.25 -9.38 42.05
C GLN A 150 21.68 -8.00 42.54
N PHE A 151 22.99 -7.74 42.52
CA PHE A 151 23.57 -6.44 42.84
C PHE A 151 24.05 -5.76 41.56
N PHE A 152 23.90 -4.44 41.51
CA PHE A 152 24.57 -3.61 40.52
C PHE A 152 25.16 -2.37 41.18
N TYR A 153 26.25 -1.89 40.57
CA TYR A 153 27.02 -0.76 41.08
C TYR A 153 26.99 0.36 40.05
N LEU A 154 26.84 1.59 40.51
CA LEU A 154 26.88 2.79 39.67
C LEU A 154 28.04 3.67 40.12
N ASP A 155 29.03 3.80 39.25
CA ASP A 155 30.23 4.58 39.50
C ASP A 155 30.11 5.94 38.82
N VAL A 156 30.43 7.01 39.54
CA VAL A 156 30.43 8.39 39.06
C VAL A 156 31.84 8.96 39.18
N SER A 157 32.38 9.46 38.08
CA SER A 157 33.74 10.03 38.01
C SER A 157 33.80 11.21 37.03
N THR A 158 34.72 12.14 37.25
CA THR A 158 35.00 13.24 36.33
C THR A 158 36.48 13.57 36.32
N LEU A 159 36.94 14.24 35.26
CA LEU A 159 38.29 14.84 35.19
C LEU A 159 38.28 16.33 35.56
N SER A 160 37.13 16.88 35.93
CA SER A 160 37.00 18.28 36.35
C SER A 160 37.60 18.50 37.73
N SER A 161 38.52 19.46 37.85
CA SER A 161 39.02 19.95 39.14
C SER A 161 38.00 20.82 39.88
N ALA A 162 37.05 21.43 39.15
CA ALA A 162 35.90 22.10 39.73
C ALA A 162 34.81 21.08 40.09
N GLY A 163 34.18 21.24 41.26
CA GLY A 163 33.09 20.38 41.72
C GLY A 163 31.87 20.45 40.80
N VAL A 164 31.48 19.32 40.22
CA VAL A 164 30.31 19.21 39.35
C VAL A 164 29.15 18.65 40.14
N HIS A 165 28.06 19.41 40.24
CA HIS A 165 26.84 19.00 40.93
C HIS A 165 25.94 18.17 40.01
N TYR A 166 25.58 16.97 40.46
CA TYR A 166 24.68 16.08 39.74
C TYR A 166 23.58 15.53 40.65
N GLN A 167 22.43 15.26 40.04
CA GLN A 167 21.30 14.59 40.64
C GLN A 167 21.16 13.20 40.02
N LEU A 168 21.17 12.16 40.86
CA LEU A 168 21.03 10.75 40.45
C LEU A 168 19.76 10.17 41.06
N ARG A 169 18.91 9.56 40.23
CA ARG A 169 17.72 8.82 40.67
C ARG A 169 17.61 7.49 39.94
N VAL A 170 17.47 6.40 40.69
CA VAL A 170 17.25 5.06 40.13
C VAL A 170 15.86 4.59 40.51
N SER A 171 14.98 4.40 39.52
CA SER A 171 13.57 4.05 39.73
C SER A 171 13.17 2.77 39.00
N ARG A 172 12.04 2.18 39.43
CA ARG A 172 11.39 1.11 38.67
C ARG A 172 10.52 1.71 37.57
N VAL A 173 10.45 1.07 36.41
CA VAL A 173 9.63 1.52 35.28
C VAL A 173 8.21 1.01 35.44
N ASP A 174 7.26 1.94 35.62
CA ASP A 174 5.84 1.63 35.68
C ASP A 174 5.35 1.02 34.37
N SER A 175 4.53 -0.04 34.44
CA SER A 175 3.97 -0.76 33.28
C SER A 175 5.02 -1.23 32.26
N PHE A 176 6.17 -1.73 32.74
CA PHE A 176 7.22 -2.27 31.86
C PHE A 176 6.71 -3.39 30.95
N THR A 177 5.73 -4.18 31.40
CA THR A 177 5.06 -5.20 30.60
C THR A 177 3.83 -4.63 29.88
N LEU A 178 3.77 -4.84 28.57
CA LEU A 178 2.65 -4.40 27.73
C LEU A 178 1.53 -5.44 27.72
N GLN A 179 0.29 -4.97 27.93
CA GLN A 179 -0.93 -5.78 27.90
C GLN A 179 -1.74 -5.47 26.63
N THR A 180 -2.42 -6.49 26.11
CA THR A 180 -3.35 -6.34 24.98
C THR A 180 -4.53 -5.43 25.37
N ASP A 181 -5.00 -4.61 24.44
CA ASP A 181 -6.19 -3.75 24.52
C ASP A 181 -6.17 -2.69 25.64
N LYS A 182 -5.01 -2.44 26.23
CA LYS A 182 -4.82 -1.41 27.25
C LYS A 182 -3.98 -0.25 26.73
N LYS A 183 -4.58 0.95 26.69
CA LYS A 183 -3.87 2.18 26.34
C LYS A 183 -2.88 2.56 27.45
N PHE A 184 -1.66 2.93 27.10
CA PHE A 184 -0.68 3.50 28.03
C PHE A 184 0.01 4.71 27.42
N SER A 185 0.47 5.63 28.29
CA SER A 185 1.20 6.81 27.89
C SER A 185 2.58 6.91 28.54
N PHE A 186 3.56 7.42 27.79
CA PHE A 186 4.89 7.69 28.31
C PHE A 186 5.57 8.82 27.54
N ASN A 187 6.54 9.47 28.18
CA ASN A 187 7.39 10.48 27.55
C ASN A 187 8.76 9.89 27.19
N ALA A 188 9.24 10.22 26.00
CA ALA A 188 10.59 9.90 25.56
C ALA A 188 11.26 11.13 24.92
N THR A 189 12.58 11.21 25.07
CA THR A 189 13.43 12.24 24.44
C THR A 189 14.68 11.58 23.84
N PRO A 190 15.44 12.26 22.97
CA PRO A 190 16.66 11.70 22.39
C PRO A 190 17.69 11.27 23.45
N SER A 191 17.78 12.00 24.57
CA SER A 191 18.67 11.68 25.70
C SER A 191 18.08 10.69 26.71
N GLN A 192 16.78 10.40 26.62
CA GLN A 192 16.06 9.50 27.52
C GLN A 192 15.16 8.49 26.78
N PRO A 193 15.70 7.62 25.92
CA PRO A 193 14.91 6.59 25.24
C PRO A 193 14.20 5.67 26.24
N GLN A 194 13.06 5.08 25.84
CA GLN A 194 12.31 4.14 26.68
C GLN A 194 12.27 2.74 26.07
N ARG A 195 12.48 1.73 26.93
CA ARG A 195 12.36 0.32 26.61
C ARG A 195 11.30 -0.35 27.47
N ARG A 196 10.45 -1.19 26.84
CA ARG A 196 9.41 -1.99 27.50
C ARG A 196 9.38 -3.44 26.98
N SER A 197 8.86 -4.37 27.77
CA SER A 197 8.71 -5.81 27.46
C SER A 197 7.28 -6.10 26.98
N GLY A 198 7.13 -6.73 25.82
CA GLY A 198 5.82 -7.13 25.28
C GLY A 198 5.61 -8.65 25.33
N VAL A 199 4.45 -9.10 25.83
CA VAL A 199 4.07 -10.53 25.81
C VAL A 199 3.20 -10.90 24.60
N ARG A 200 2.59 -9.92 23.91
CA ARG A 200 1.95 -10.04 22.59
C ARG A 200 1.46 -8.66 22.18
N VAL A 201 2.13 -7.99 21.23
CA VAL A 201 1.77 -6.64 20.81
C VAL A 201 2.26 -6.31 19.38
N VAL A 202 1.42 -5.62 18.60
CA VAL A 202 1.71 -4.93 17.32
C VAL A 202 2.27 -3.52 17.63
N ILE A 203 3.54 -3.22 17.37
CA ILE A 203 4.18 -1.94 17.75
C ILE A 203 5.22 -1.42 16.77
N SER A 204 5.06 -0.17 16.36
CA SER A 204 6.04 0.58 15.58
C SER A 204 7.27 1.06 16.35
N VAL A 205 8.20 0.13 16.57
CA VAL A 205 9.37 0.28 17.44
C VAL A 205 10.38 -0.83 17.10
N CYS A 206 11.69 -0.56 17.10
CA CYS A 206 12.71 -1.56 16.81
C CYS A 206 12.57 -2.84 17.67
N VAL A 207 12.16 -3.94 17.05
CA VAL A 207 11.93 -5.23 17.73
C VAL A 207 13.18 -6.10 17.67
N SER A 208 13.99 -6.12 18.72
CA SER A 208 15.17 -7.00 18.79
C SER A 208 14.79 -8.46 19.00
N ARG A 209 15.46 -9.35 18.27
CA ARG A 209 15.17 -10.79 18.14
C ARG A 209 15.69 -11.66 19.29
N SER A 210 16.53 -11.13 20.17
CA SER A 210 17.12 -11.88 21.29
C SER A 210 17.41 -11.02 22.52
N VAL A 211 17.24 -11.61 23.69
CA VAL A 211 17.63 -11.07 25.01
C VAL A 211 19.16 -11.14 25.17
N GLN A 212 19.92 -10.58 24.23
CA GLN A 212 21.36 -10.39 24.39
C GLN A 212 21.59 -8.96 24.88
N CYS A 213 22.00 -8.84 26.15
CA CYS A 213 22.53 -7.59 26.65
C CYS A 213 23.93 -7.37 26.04
N PRO A 214 24.31 -6.14 25.66
CA PRO A 214 23.56 -4.88 25.77
C PRO A 214 22.49 -4.72 24.68
N VAL A 215 21.40 -4.02 25.01
CA VAL A 215 20.35 -3.68 24.03
C VAL A 215 20.66 -2.33 23.41
N TYR A 216 20.47 -2.25 22.10
CA TYR A 216 20.64 -1.03 21.33
C TYR A 216 19.44 -0.09 21.53
N GLU A 217 19.70 1.08 22.11
CA GLU A 217 18.69 2.09 22.51
C GLU A 217 19.00 3.50 21.98
N LEU A 218 20.08 3.67 21.22
CA LEU A 218 20.50 4.94 20.62
C LEU A 218 20.18 4.93 19.13
N ASP A 219 19.95 6.11 18.56
CA ASP A 219 19.64 6.25 17.12
C ASP A 219 20.70 5.54 16.24
N ASN A 220 21.99 5.71 16.58
CA ASN A 220 23.09 5.14 15.82
C ASN A 220 23.20 3.62 15.92
N ASN A 221 22.57 2.96 16.88
CA ASN A 221 22.73 1.51 17.09
C ASN A 221 21.43 0.71 16.98
N VAL A 222 20.28 1.36 17.21
CA VAL A 222 18.96 0.74 17.16
C VAL A 222 18.62 0.24 15.75
N ALA A 223 19.15 0.88 14.71
CA ALA A 223 18.93 0.51 13.32
C ALA A 223 19.57 -0.84 12.93
N PHE A 224 20.56 -1.33 13.67
CA PHE A 224 21.33 -2.52 13.28
C PHE A 224 20.70 -3.85 13.69
N ILE A 225 19.74 -3.87 14.62
CA ILE A 225 19.10 -5.10 15.09
C ILE A 225 17.61 -4.90 15.33
N GLY A 226 16.79 -5.60 14.55
CA GLY A 226 15.36 -5.74 14.80
C GLY A 226 14.50 -5.22 13.66
N MET A 227 13.18 -5.19 13.87
CA MET A 227 12.23 -4.58 12.94
C MET A 227 11.93 -3.16 13.38
N TYR A 228 12.30 -2.13 12.61
CA TYR A 228 12.08 -0.72 12.96
C TYR A 228 11.19 -0.01 11.94
N GLN A 229 10.55 1.08 12.36
CA GLN A 229 9.79 1.99 11.49
C GLN A 229 9.88 3.39 12.06
N THR A 230 9.96 4.38 11.17
CA THR A 230 9.95 5.81 11.50
C THR A 230 8.53 6.36 11.39
N MET A 231 8.20 7.30 12.28
CA MET A 231 6.89 7.96 12.32
C MET A 231 7.02 9.39 12.85
N THR A 232 6.13 10.27 12.41
CA THR A 232 5.95 11.64 12.95
C THR A 232 4.84 11.66 14.00
N THR A 233 3.66 11.15 13.65
CA THR A 233 2.46 11.18 14.50
C THR A 233 1.98 9.77 14.86
N THR A 234 1.70 8.93 13.87
CA THR A 234 1.14 7.59 14.06
C THR A 234 1.89 6.55 13.21
N ALA A 235 2.02 5.33 13.75
CA ALA A 235 2.48 4.17 12.98
C ALA A 235 2.08 2.84 13.61
N ALA A 236 2.09 1.80 12.78
CA ALA A 236 1.81 0.42 13.16
C ALA A 236 2.87 -0.51 12.56
N ILE A 237 3.43 -1.42 13.37
CA ILE A 237 4.24 -2.57 12.89
C ILE A 237 3.58 -3.85 13.35
N THR A 238 3.43 -4.79 12.42
CA THR A 238 2.99 -6.15 12.72
C THR A 238 4.15 -7.01 13.21
N VAL A 239 3.91 -7.75 14.31
CA VAL A 239 4.88 -8.65 14.93
C VAL A 239 4.29 -10.06 14.97
N GLN A 240 5.05 -11.08 14.53
CA GLN A 240 4.56 -12.46 14.56
C GLN A 240 5.26 -13.29 15.62
N ARG A 241 4.50 -14.15 16.31
CA ARG A 241 5.02 -15.03 17.36
C ARG A 241 6.18 -15.91 16.90
N LYS A 242 6.13 -16.39 15.64
CA LYS A 242 7.16 -17.25 15.06
C LYS A 242 8.54 -16.59 14.94
N ASP A 243 8.59 -15.26 14.91
CA ASP A 243 9.85 -14.52 14.76
C ASP A 243 10.57 -14.35 16.10
N PHE A 244 9.87 -14.63 17.22
CA PHE A 244 10.34 -14.47 18.60
C PHE A 244 10.26 -15.79 19.39
N PRO A 245 11.30 -16.63 19.33
CA PRO A 245 11.31 -17.95 19.97
C PRO A 245 11.21 -17.90 21.51
N SER A 246 11.57 -16.76 22.11
CA SER A 246 11.47 -16.49 23.55
C SER A 246 10.04 -16.18 24.03
N ASN A 247 9.03 -16.20 23.17
CA ASN A 247 7.63 -15.78 23.47
C ASN A 247 7.53 -14.36 24.08
N SER A 248 8.58 -13.56 23.96
CA SER A 248 8.70 -12.20 24.52
C SER A 248 9.68 -11.40 23.67
N PHE A 249 9.43 -10.11 23.54
CA PHE A 249 10.27 -9.18 22.78
C PHE A 249 10.30 -7.81 23.47
N TYR A 250 11.28 -6.99 23.10
CA TYR A 250 11.42 -5.64 23.61
C TYR A 250 11.02 -4.61 22.58
N VAL A 251 10.52 -3.50 23.13
CA VAL A 251 9.98 -2.37 22.41
C VAL A 251 10.80 -1.16 22.85
N VAL A 252 11.70 -0.69 21.99
CA VAL A 252 12.58 0.47 22.17
C VAL A 252 12.14 1.71 21.38
N VAL A 253 11.56 2.72 22.04
CA VAL A 253 11.18 3.99 21.40
C VAL A 253 12.35 4.96 21.44
N VAL A 254 12.82 5.38 20.26
CA VAL A 254 13.92 6.34 20.09
C VAL A 254 13.40 7.58 19.38
N VAL A 255 13.60 8.73 20.00
CA VAL A 255 13.28 10.04 19.39
C VAL A 255 14.53 10.54 18.68
N LYS A 256 14.43 10.85 17.39
CA LYS A 256 15.52 11.45 16.63
C LYS A 256 15.67 12.92 17.00
N THR A 257 16.87 13.47 16.85
CA THR A 257 17.14 14.89 17.12
C THR A 257 16.57 15.82 16.05
N GLU A 258 16.30 15.29 14.85
CA GLU A 258 15.86 16.03 13.67
C GLU A 258 14.78 15.24 12.91
N ASP A 259 13.83 15.95 12.30
CA ASP A 259 12.67 15.38 11.60
C ASP A 259 12.94 15.04 10.12
N GLU A 260 14.19 15.18 9.65
CA GLU A 260 14.57 14.95 8.25
C GLU A 260 14.29 13.52 7.79
N ALA A 261 14.51 12.53 8.66
CA ALA A 261 14.18 11.13 8.38
C ALA A 261 12.68 10.89 8.11
N CYS A 262 11.84 11.88 8.39
CA CYS A 262 10.41 11.89 8.14
C CYS A 262 9.99 12.89 7.04
N GLY A 263 10.92 13.45 6.27
CA GLY A 263 10.64 14.42 5.20
C GLY A 263 10.39 15.85 5.67
N GLY A 264 10.54 16.13 6.97
CA GLY A 264 10.29 17.46 7.53
C GLY A 264 11.34 18.50 7.13
N PRO A 265 10.99 19.79 7.02
CA PRO A 265 11.97 20.85 6.84
C PRO A 265 12.91 20.93 8.05
N LEU A 266 14.20 21.18 7.82
CA LEU A 266 15.20 21.50 8.86
C LEU A 266 14.80 22.78 9.62
N ARG A 267 13.90 22.69 10.59
CA ARG A 267 13.50 23.85 11.40
C ARG A 267 14.59 24.18 12.43
N PHE A 268 15.00 25.44 12.46
CA PHE A 268 16.06 26.02 13.29
C PHE A 268 15.65 26.27 14.76
N TYR A 269 14.79 25.44 15.37
CA TYR A 269 14.35 25.67 16.76
C TYR A 269 14.66 24.48 17.68
N PRO A 270 15.07 24.73 18.94
CA PRO A 270 15.20 23.68 19.94
C PRO A 270 13.82 23.11 20.24
N LEU A 271 13.63 21.81 19.95
CA LEU A 271 12.41 21.09 20.27
C LEU A 271 12.14 21.12 21.78
N LEU A 272 10.92 21.53 22.18
CA LEU A 272 10.42 21.50 23.55
C LEU A 272 10.51 20.08 24.16
N PRO A 273 10.62 19.95 25.49
CA PRO A 273 10.97 18.70 26.14
C PRO A 273 9.76 17.76 26.25
N GLY A 274 9.76 16.70 25.44
CA GLY A 274 8.99 15.48 25.68
C GLY A 274 7.78 15.31 24.76
N TYR A 275 7.81 14.22 23.98
CA TYR A 275 6.63 13.74 23.25
C TYR A 275 5.91 12.73 24.13
N SER A 276 4.61 12.96 24.36
CA SER A 276 3.73 11.97 24.99
C SER A 276 3.20 11.01 23.93
N PHE A 277 3.62 9.76 24.02
CA PHE A 277 3.15 8.70 23.13
C PHE A 277 1.95 8.01 23.77
N VAL A 278 0.86 7.83 23.03
CA VAL A 278 -0.26 6.97 23.43
C VAL A 278 -0.20 5.71 22.59
N HIS A 279 -0.15 4.55 23.23
CA HIS A 279 0.02 3.28 22.55
C HIS A 279 -1.13 2.33 22.88
N SER A 280 -1.61 1.59 21.86
CA SER A 280 -2.65 0.56 21.99
C SER A 280 -2.24 -0.72 21.28
N VAL A 281 -2.64 -1.84 21.84
CA VAL A 281 -2.34 -3.19 21.36
C VAL A 281 -3.64 -3.85 20.94
N CYS A 282 -3.78 -4.37 19.72
CA CYS A 282 -5.03 -5.03 19.30
C CYS A 282 -4.79 -6.41 18.68
N SER A 283 -5.75 -7.31 18.88
CA SER A 283 -5.82 -8.62 18.21
C SER A 283 -6.53 -8.49 16.86
N LEU A 284 -5.81 -8.75 15.76
CA LEU A 284 -6.31 -8.58 14.38
C LEU A 284 -7.19 -9.73 13.85
N ALA A 285 -7.20 -10.90 14.50
CA ALA A 285 -7.79 -12.10 13.93
C ALA A 285 -9.33 -12.05 13.84
N GLU A 286 -10.01 -11.57 14.87
CA GLU A 286 -11.48 -11.50 14.91
C GLU A 286 -12.00 -10.42 13.96
N VAL A 287 -11.37 -9.26 13.97
CA VAL A 287 -11.68 -8.12 13.09
C VAL A 287 -11.56 -8.52 11.62
N TYR A 288 -10.53 -9.29 11.27
CA TYR A 288 -10.29 -9.78 9.91
C TYR A 288 -11.38 -10.73 9.41
N VAL A 289 -11.79 -11.70 10.24
CA VAL A 289 -12.85 -12.66 9.88
C VAL A 289 -14.18 -11.94 9.68
N MET A 290 -14.51 -10.98 10.56
CA MET A 290 -15.71 -10.16 10.43
C MET A 290 -15.68 -9.32 9.15
N GLY A 291 -14.54 -8.69 8.82
CA GLY A 291 -14.37 -7.93 7.58
C GLY A 291 -14.59 -8.79 6.32
N MET A 292 -14.02 -10.00 6.28
CA MET A 292 -14.22 -10.92 5.15
C MET A 292 -15.68 -11.38 5.00
N LEU A 293 -16.31 -11.80 6.09
CA LEU A 293 -17.71 -12.25 6.08
C LEU A 293 -18.65 -11.12 5.66
N PHE A 294 -18.37 -9.89 6.10
CA PHE A 294 -19.13 -8.70 5.73
C PHE A 294 -19.04 -8.43 4.22
N CYS A 295 -17.84 -8.43 3.63
CA CYS A 295 -17.67 -8.25 2.18
C CYS A 295 -18.39 -9.32 1.37
N LEU A 296 -18.15 -10.60 1.71
CA LEU A 296 -18.79 -11.72 1.01
C LEU A 296 -20.31 -11.64 1.14
N GLY A 297 -20.83 -11.25 2.31
CA GLY A 297 -22.26 -11.08 2.54
C GLY A 297 -22.90 -10.04 1.64
N ILE A 298 -22.29 -8.85 1.51
CA ILE A 298 -22.80 -7.78 0.63
C ILE A 298 -22.86 -8.27 -0.81
N PHE A 299 -21.77 -8.80 -1.36
CA PHE A 299 -21.74 -9.19 -2.77
C PHE A 299 -22.62 -10.41 -3.06
N MET A 300 -22.65 -11.41 -2.17
CA MET A 300 -23.55 -12.56 -2.32
C MET A 300 -25.03 -12.17 -2.31
N SER A 301 -25.41 -11.09 -1.64
CA SER A 301 -26.79 -10.59 -1.69
C SER A 301 -27.23 -10.15 -3.09
N PHE A 302 -26.31 -9.60 -3.91
CA PHE A 302 -26.62 -9.23 -5.30
C PHE A 302 -26.84 -10.46 -6.18
N TYR A 303 -26.07 -11.54 -5.95
CA TYR A 303 -26.27 -12.81 -6.64
C TYR A 303 -27.61 -13.44 -6.26
N LEU A 304 -27.95 -13.45 -4.97
CA LEU A 304 -29.24 -13.94 -4.48
C LEU A 304 -30.41 -13.11 -5.04
N LEU A 305 -30.28 -11.79 -5.05
CA LEU A 305 -31.30 -10.91 -5.63
C LEU A 305 -31.49 -11.19 -7.13
N THR A 306 -30.40 -11.30 -7.88
CA THR A 306 -30.45 -11.60 -9.32
C THR A 306 -31.05 -12.98 -9.58
N PHE A 307 -30.71 -13.98 -8.77
CA PHE A 307 -31.31 -15.30 -8.83
C PHE A 307 -32.82 -15.27 -8.53
N LEU A 308 -33.25 -14.53 -7.50
CA LEU A 308 -34.67 -14.36 -7.18
C LEU A 308 -35.43 -13.66 -8.32
N VAL A 309 -34.85 -12.62 -8.91
CA VAL A 309 -35.43 -11.94 -10.08
C VAL A 309 -35.55 -12.92 -11.25
N ALA A 310 -34.49 -13.69 -11.54
CA ALA A 310 -34.53 -14.72 -12.59
C ALA A 310 -35.58 -15.80 -12.31
N CYS A 311 -35.74 -16.26 -11.07
CA CYS A 311 -36.79 -17.20 -10.68
C CYS A 311 -38.20 -16.61 -10.86
N VAL A 312 -38.40 -15.34 -10.52
CA VAL A 312 -39.68 -14.64 -10.69
C VAL A 312 -40.00 -14.47 -12.18
N GLU A 313 -39.02 -14.07 -13.00
CA GLU A 313 -39.17 -13.96 -14.45
C GLU A 313 -39.47 -15.32 -15.09
N ASN A 314 -38.76 -16.37 -14.67
CA ASN A 314 -38.98 -17.71 -15.20
C ASN A 314 -40.34 -18.28 -14.78
N LYS A 315 -40.80 -17.99 -13.55
CA LYS A 315 -42.16 -18.32 -13.11
C LYS A 315 -43.20 -17.56 -13.94
N ARG A 316 -42.97 -16.28 -14.25
CA ARG A 316 -43.85 -15.44 -15.08
C ARG A 316 -43.92 -15.94 -16.53
N TYR A 317 -42.80 -16.34 -17.12
CA TYR A 317 -42.76 -17.02 -18.41
C TYR A 317 -43.46 -18.39 -18.37
N GLY A 318 -43.29 -19.15 -17.28
CA GLY A 318 -43.97 -20.42 -17.06
C GLY A 318 -45.49 -20.27 -16.94
N THR A 319 -45.99 -19.21 -16.28
CA THR A 319 -47.44 -18.96 -16.18
C THR A 319 -48.04 -18.52 -17.52
N VAL A 320 -47.32 -17.70 -18.30
CA VAL A 320 -47.76 -17.32 -19.66
C VAL A 320 -47.73 -18.53 -20.62
N PHE A 321 -46.78 -19.45 -20.45
CA PHE A 321 -46.75 -20.70 -21.22
C PHE A 321 -47.83 -21.69 -20.76
N GLU A 322 -48.20 -21.72 -19.48
CA GLU A 322 -49.36 -22.47 -18.98
C GLU A 322 -50.69 -21.89 -19.49
N ASP A 323 -50.85 -20.57 -19.54
CA ASP A 323 -52.03 -19.90 -20.10
C ASP A 323 -52.10 -20.07 -21.63
N ALA A 324 -50.97 -20.04 -22.33
CA ALA A 324 -50.89 -20.35 -23.76
C ALA A 324 -51.13 -21.86 -24.04
N ALA A 325 -50.63 -22.75 -23.19
CA ALA A 325 -50.86 -24.19 -23.27
C ALA A 325 -52.28 -24.59 -22.86
N LEU A 326 -52.96 -23.82 -22.01
CA LEU A 326 -54.39 -23.98 -21.71
C LEU A 326 -55.26 -23.54 -22.90
N ASN A 327 -54.89 -22.47 -23.59
CA ASN A 327 -55.54 -22.06 -24.84
C ASN A 327 -55.27 -23.07 -25.98
N LEU A 328 -54.09 -23.69 -26.03
CA LEU A 328 -53.77 -24.75 -27.00
C LEU A 328 -54.37 -26.11 -26.62
N LYS A 329 -54.62 -26.38 -25.33
CA LYS A 329 -55.29 -27.61 -24.84
C LYS A 329 -56.78 -27.63 -25.14
N HIS A 330 -57.41 -26.49 -25.40
CA HIS A 330 -58.80 -26.49 -25.86
C HIS A 330 -58.94 -27.02 -27.30
N ASP A 331 -57.86 -26.95 -28.11
CA ASP A 331 -57.78 -27.47 -29.48
C ASP A 331 -57.10 -28.86 -29.58
N ALA A 332 -56.49 -29.36 -28.51
CA ALA A 332 -55.72 -30.62 -28.51
C ALA A 332 -56.33 -31.72 -27.62
N THR A 333 -57.63 -31.66 -27.32
CA THR A 333 -58.39 -32.84 -26.87
C THR A 333 -58.76 -33.70 -28.08
N ASP A 334 -57.76 -34.25 -28.74
CA ASP A 334 -57.90 -35.51 -29.46
C ASP A 334 -56.51 -36.12 -29.65
N ASN A 335 -56.41 -37.39 -29.27
CA ASN A 335 -55.27 -38.30 -29.38
C ASN A 335 -54.28 -38.30 -28.20
N GLY A 336 -54.41 -39.35 -27.40
CA GLY A 336 -53.67 -39.55 -26.17
C GLY A 336 -52.45 -40.47 -26.27
N SER A 337 -52.25 -41.14 -25.13
CA SER A 337 -51.25 -42.14 -24.75
C SER A 337 -49.94 -41.63 -24.12
N THR A 338 -49.98 -41.60 -22.78
CA THR A 338 -49.07 -42.26 -21.82
C THR A 338 -47.80 -42.93 -22.36
N LEU A 339 -46.63 -42.62 -21.78
CA LEU A 339 -45.86 -43.56 -20.95
C LEU A 339 -44.72 -42.87 -20.17
N SER A 340 -44.47 -43.39 -18.98
CA SER A 340 -43.56 -42.99 -17.91
C SER A 340 -42.12 -43.52 -18.07
N SER A 341 -41.18 -42.93 -17.31
CA SER A 341 -40.35 -43.59 -16.28
C SER A 341 -38.87 -43.15 -16.25
N GLU A 342 -38.55 -42.43 -15.15
CA GLU A 342 -37.46 -42.59 -14.15
C GLU A 342 -35.97 -42.87 -14.48
N ALA A 343 -35.16 -42.37 -13.55
CA ALA A 343 -33.71 -42.31 -13.46
C ALA A 343 -33.06 -43.54 -12.82
N VAL A 344 -31.77 -43.78 -13.12
CA VAL A 344 -30.87 -44.61 -12.30
C VAL A 344 -29.45 -44.01 -12.30
N THR A 345 -28.94 -43.74 -11.10
CA THR A 345 -27.55 -43.49 -10.73
C THR A 345 -26.72 -44.76 -10.71
N ASP A 346 -25.42 -44.68 -10.99
CA ASP A 346 -24.43 -45.57 -10.38
C ASP A 346 -23.04 -44.92 -10.23
N SER A 347 -22.36 -45.30 -9.16
CA SER A 347 -21.08 -44.78 -8.67
C SER A 347 -19.98 -45.84 -8.77
N LEU A 348 -18.71 -45.36 -8.75
CA LEU A 348 -17.55 -45.87 -7.98
C LEU A 348 -16.27 -46.27 -8.75
N ALA A 349 -15.17 -45.73 -8.21
CA ALA A 349 -13.79 -46.24 -8.14
C ALA A 349 -12.91 -46.20 -9.40
N SER A 350 -11.59 -46.02 -9.37
CA SER A 350 -10.59 -45.40 -8.47
C SER A 350 -9.23 -45.65 -9.15
N THR A 351 -8.27 -44.73 -9.11
CA THR A 351 -6.84 -45.12 -9.20
C THR A 351 -5.91 -44.05 -8.63
N ASP A 352 -4.90 -44.57 -7.95
CA ASP A 352 -3.95 -43.95 -7.05
C ASP A 352 -2.91 -43.01 -7.70
N GLY A 353 -2.39 -42.10 -6.89
CA GLY A 353 -1.24 -41.26 -7.22
C GLY A 353 -0.59 -40.65 -5.97
N ASN A 354 0.03 -41.51 -5.14
CA ASN A 354 0.75 -41.14 -3.93
C ASN A 354 2.05 -40.37 -4.26
N CYS A 355 2.26 -39.18 -3.66
CA CYS A 355 3.53 -38.47 -3.70
C CYS A 355 3.95 -38.06 -2.28
N GLY A 356 5.03 -38.68 -1.80
CA GLY A 356 5.51 -38.57 -0.42
C GLY A 356 6.22 -37.25 -0.09
N TYR A 357 5.96 -36.77 1.12
CA TYR A 357 6.69 -35.68 1.77
C TYR A 357 8.05 -36.17 2.29
N ARG A 358 9.15 -35.50 1.89
CA ARG A 358 10.44 -35.58 2.58
C ARG A 358 10.71 -34.28 3.35
N SER A 359 10.82 -34.42 4.66
CA SER A 359 11.38 -33.44 5.60
C SER A 359 12.89 -33.31 5.36
N LEU A 360 13.41 -32.08 5.34
CA LEU A 360 14.85 -31.83 5.37
C LEU A 360 15.16 -30.62 6.26
N GLU A 361 15.61 -30.93 7.48
CA GLU A 361 16.30 -30.01 8.37
C GLU A 361 17.57 -29.48 7.69
N SER A 362 17.76 -28.15 7.67
CA SER A 362 19.08 -27.58 7.39
C SER A 362 19.27 -26.22 8.09
N VAL A 363 20.08 -26.28 9.15
CA VAL A 363 21.11 -25.34 9.59
C VAL A 363 20.87 -23.86 9.27
N ALA A 364 20.47 -23.11 10.31
CA ALA A 364 20.37 -21.67 10.32
C ALA A 364 21.75 -21.00 10.27
N ARG A 365 22.04 -20.28 9.18
CA ARG A 365 23.05 -19.22 9.14
C ARG A 365 22.37 -17.98 8.54
N SER A 366 22.02 -17.04 9.41
CA SER A 366 21.25 -15.82 9.08
C SER A 366 22.19 -14.63 8.99
N ARG A 367 22.46 -14.16 7.76
CA ARG A 367 22.88 -12.78 7.52
C ARG A 367 21.59 -11.94 7.48
N GLN A 368 21.60 -10.82 8.18
CA GLN A 368 20.41 -10.14 8.68
C GLN A 368 20.24 -8.81 7.94
N GLU A 369 19.27 -8.74 7.04
CA GLU A 369 18.86 -7.50 6.35
C GLU A 369 17.44 -7.11 6.81
N SER A 370 17.29 -5.82 7.08
CA SER A 370 16.13 -5.15 7.67
C SER A 370 14.93 -5.07 6.72
N LEU A 371 13.71 -5.14 7.28
CA LEU A 371 12.44 -5.01 6.53
C LEU A 371 12.07 -3.57 6.17
N SER A 372 12.86 -2.59 6.62
CA SER A 372 12.57 -1.15 6.50
C SER A 372 13.51 -0.40 5.56
N SER A 373 14.47 -1.10 4.95
CA SER A 373 15.47 -0.51 4.03
C SER A 373 15.49 -1.18 2.67
N VAL A 374 14.45 -1.95 2.32
CA VAL A 374 14.31 -2.38 0.92
C VAL A 374 13.63 -1.23 0.22
N GLU A 375 14.43 -0.32 -0.32
CA GLU A 375 13.97 0.64 -1.32
C GLU A 375 13.31 -0.18 -2.45
N GLU A 376 12.04 0.09 -2.77
CA GLU A 376 11.33 -0.61 -3.86
C GLU A 376 11.87 -0.23 -5.25
N ASP A 377 12.79 0.73 -5.31
CA ASP A 377 13.48 1.18 -6.50
C ASP A 377 14.77 0.37 -6.81
N ASP A 378 15.16 -0.58 -5.95
CA ASP A 378 16.23 -1.54 -6.28
C ASP A 378 15.71 -2.54 -7.33
N TYR A 379 16.00 -2.23 -8.60
CA TYR A 379 15.83 -3.18 -9.69
C TYR A 379 16.84 -4.32 -9.53
N ASP A 380 16.36 -5.57 -9.61
CA ASP A 380 17.22 -6.74 -9.54
C ASP A 380 18.21 -6.68 -10.74
N THR A 381 19.49 -6.47 -10.44
CA THR A 381 20.54 -6.36 -11.44
C THR A 381 20.98 -7.74 -11.91
N LEU A 382 21.62 -7.82 -13.09
CA LEU A 382 22.21 -9.07 -13.57
C LEU A 382 23.25 -9.66 -12.60
N ALA A 383 23.82 -8.86 -11.69
CA ALA A 383 24.77 -9.33 -10.68
C ALA A 383 24.09 -10.07 -9.51
N ASP A 384 22.82 -9.77 -9.23
CA ASP A 384 22.09 -10.38 -8.11
C ASP A 384 21.82 -11.87 -8.36
N ILE A 385 21.83 -12.31 -9.63
CA ILE A 385 21.62 -13.71 -10.00
C ILE A 385 22.79 -14.63 -9.63
N ASP A 386 24.00 -14.08 -9.51
CA ASP A 386 25.19 -14.84 -9.09
C ASP A 386 25.08 -15.32 -7.63
N SER A 387 24.13 -14.75 -6.87
CA SER A 387 23.80 -15.18 -5.52
C SER A 387 22.89 -16.42 -5.47
N ASP A 388 22.11 -16.71 -6.52
CA ASP A 388 21.20 -17.87 -6.57
C ASP A 388 21.92 -19.12 -7.07
N LYS A 389 22.32 -19.96 -6.10
CA LYS A 389 23.01 -21.23 -6.32
C LYS A 389 22.26 -22.20 -7.24
N ASN A 390 20.94 -22.11 -7.35
CA ASN A 390 20.17 -23.01 -8.21
C ASN A 390 20.26 -22.60 -9.68
N ILE A 391 20.24 -21.30 -9.97
CA ILE A 391 20.33 -20.78 -11.34
C ILE A 391 21.75 -21.03 -11.88
N VAL A 392 22.78 -20.66 -11.11
CA VAL A 392 24.20 -20.84 -11.47
C VAL A 392 24.56 -22.31 -11.73
N ARG A 393 23.92 -23.26 -11.03
CA ARG A 393 24.24 -24.70 -11.14
C ARG A 393 23.45 -25.45 -12.19
N THR A 394 22.24 -25.00 -12.54
CA THR A 394 21.31 -25.81 -13.34
C THR A 394 20.99 -25.23 -14.71
N LYS A 395 21.19 -23.93 -14.91
CA LYS A 395 20.80 -23.26 -16.17
C LYS A 395 22.02 -22.78 -16.95
N LYS A 396 22.04 -23.13 -18.25
CA LYS A 396 23.06 -22.70 -19.22
C LYS A 396 22.70 -21.36 -19.89
N PHE A 397 21.41 -21.01 -19.92
CA PHE A 397 20.88 -19.76 -20.48
C PHE A 397 19.94 -19.10 -19.48
N LEU A 398 20.04 -17.78 -19.37
CA LEU A 398 19.25 -16.96 -18.45
C LEU A 398 17.96 -16.49 -19.15
N CYS A 399 16.81 -16.71 -18.54
CA CYS A 399 15.54 -16.15 -19.01
C CYS A 399 15.13 -14.96 -18.12
N VAL A 400 14.33 -14.02 -18.63
CA VAL A 400 13.82 -12.86 -17.86
C VAL A 400 13.01 -13.32 -16.63
N SER A 401 12.33 -14.47 -16.71
CA SER A 401 11.64 -15.10 -15.58
C SER A 401 12.58 -15.50 -14.43
N ASP A 402 13.86 -15.72 -14.71
CA ASP A 402 14.87 -16.08 -13.70
C ASP A 402 15.33 -14.86 -12.90
N LEU A 403 15.28 -13.64 -13.47
CA LEU A 403 15.49 -12.39 -12.74
C LEU A 403 14.35 -12.10 -11.75
N ALA A 404 13.13 -12.55 -12.05
CA ALA A 404 11.98 -12.38 -11.16
C ALA A 404 11.98 -13.34 -9.95
N ARG A 405 12.92 -14.30 -9.90
CA ARG A 405 12.94 -15.35 -8.87
C ARG A 405 13.62 -14.84 -7.61
N LYS A 406 12.83 -14.48 -6.60
CA LYS A 406 13.34 -14.08 -5.28
C LYS A 406 13.48 -15.27 -4.34
N ASP A 407 14.48 -15.21 -3.45
CA ASP A 407 14.73 -16.25 -2.46
C ASP A 407 13.47 -16.49 -1.60
N LYS A 408 13.08 -17.75 -1.40
CA LYS A 408 11.82 -18.15 -0.75
C LYS A 408 11.70 -17.55 0.66
N ARG A 409 12.83 -17.33 1.34
CA ARG A 409 12.90 -16.69 2.66
C ARG A 409 12.59 -15.21 2.63
N ILE A 410 12.94 -14.51 1.55
CA ILE A 410 12.61 -13.10 1.31
C ILE A 410 11.14 -13.00 0.92
N LEU A 411 10.68 -13.87 0.01
CA LEU A 411 9.30 -13.89 -0.45
C LEU A 411 8.32 -14.25 0.67
N SER A 412 8.63 -15.22 1.55
CA SER A 412 7.75 -15.55 2.68
C SER A 412 7.64 -14.43 3.71
N LYS A 413 8.68 -13.58 3.82
CA LYS A 413 8.66 -12.40 4.69
C LYS A 413 7.84 -11.27 4.06
N LYS A 414 8.00 -11.02 2.75
CA LYS A 414 7.16 -10.06 2.01
C LYS A 414 5.67 -10.49 2.01
N TYR A 415 5.38 -11.77 1.78
CA TYR A 415 4.02 -12.34 1.84
C TYR A 415 3.30 -12.08 3.16
N GLN A 416 4.04 -11.99 4.26
CA GLN A 416 3.47 -11.75 5.57
C GLN A 416 3.17 -10.28 5.86
N ILE A 417 3.83 -9.36 5.16
CA ILE A 417 3.46 -7.95 5.15
C ILE A 417 2.17 -7.79 4.34
N TYR A 418 2.07 -8.47 3.18
CA TYR A 418 0.87 -8.45 2.34
C TYR A 418 -0.39 -9.03 3.01
N PHE A 419 -0.25 -9.99 3.93
CA PHE A 419 -1.38 -10.53 4.70
C PHE A 419 -2.07 -9.45 5.58
N CYS A 420 -1.38 -8.37 5.94
CA CYS A 420 -1.93 -7.28 6.75
C CYS A 420 -2.65 -6.18 5.94
N SER A 421 -2.42 -6.09 4.63
CA SER A 421 -3.06 -5.12 3.72
C SER A 421 -4.16 -5.75 2.86
N PHE A 422 -4.73 -6.85 3.33
CA PHE A 422 -5.80 -7.58 2.62
C PHE A 422 -7.12 -6.80 2.60
N ASN A 423 -7.28 -5.77 3.44
CA ASN A 423 -8.41 -4.84 3.38
C ASN A 423 -8.56 -4.23 1.98
N ASN A 424 -7.44 -3.78 1.39
CA ASN A 424 -7.41 -3.22 0.05
C ASN A 424 -7.74 -4.25 -1.05
N ILE A 425 -7.39 -5.52 -0.84
CA ILE A 425 -7.74 -6.61 -1.77
C ILE A 425 -9.24 -6.92 -1.66
N LEU A 426 -9.76 -7.00 -0.43
CA LEU A 426 -11.17 -7.29 -0.16
C LEU A 426 -12.09 -6.18 -0.65
N SER A 427 -11.68 -4.91 -0.54
CA SER A 427 -12.44 -3.78 -1.06
C SER A 427 -12.55 -3.81 -2.58
N ASN A 428 -11.48 -4.22 -3.27
CA ASN A 428 -11.44 -4.37 -4.73
C ASN A 428 -12.10 -5.65 -5.27
N LEU A 429 -12.31 -6.67 -4.43
CA LEU A 429 -13.00 -7.91 -4.81
C LEU A 429 -14.43 -7.65 -5.36
N GLY A 430 -15.04 -6.54 -4.93
CA GLY A 430 -16.36 -6.12 -5.40
C GLY A 430 -16.45 -5.93 -6.91
N TYR A 431 -15.44 -5.32 -7.54
CA TYR A 431 -15.41 -5.12 -8.98
C TYR A 431 -15.38 -6.45 -9.74
N VAL A 432 -14.62 -7.44 -9.23
CA VAL A 432 -14.52 -8.77 -9.83
C VAL A 432 -15.85 -9.53 -9.70
N LEU A 433 -16.44 -9.55 -8.50
CA LEU A 433 -17.69 -10.25 -8.24
C LEU A 433 -18.87 -9.61 -8.98
N LEU A 434 -18.98 -8.28 -8.99
CA LEU A 434 -20.05 -7.59 -9.73
C LEU A 434 -19.84 -7.63 -11.25
N GLY A 435 -18.58 -7.61 -11.72
CA GLY A 435 -18.24 -7.83 -13.13
C GLY A 435 -18.65 -9.22 -13.61
N LEU A 436 -18.38 -10.26 -12.84
CA LEU A 436 -18.83 -11.63 -13.14
C LEU A 436 -20.36 -11.73 -13.14
N LEU A 437 -21.03 -11.10 -12.17
CA LEU A 437 -22.50 -11.04 -12.13
C LEU A 437 -23.06 -10.37 -13.39
N PHE A 438 -22.47 -9.26 -13.83
CA PHE A 438 -22.88 -8.58 -15.06
C PHE A 438 -22.70 -9.47 -16.30
N LEU A 439 -21.60 -10.21 -16.40
CA LEU A 439 -21.39 -11.17 -17.48
C LEU A 439 -22.45 -12.28 -17.48
N LEU A 440 -22.86 -12.78 -16.31
CA LEU A 440 -23.95 -13.76 -16.20
C LEU A 440 -25.30 -13.18 -16.67
N ILE A 441 -25.61 -11.94 -16.31
CA ILE A 441 -26.83 -11.24 -16.76
C ILE A 441 -26.83 -11.08 -18.29
N ILE A 442 -25.69 -10.69 -18.88
CA ILE A 442 -25.55 -10.58 -20.34
C ILE A 442 -25.70 -11.94 -20.99
N LEU A 443 -25.03 -12.97 -20.48
CA LEU A 443 -25.10 -14.33 -21.01
C LEU A 443 -26.54 -14.85 -21.02
N GLN A 444 -27.29 -14.62 -19.94
CA GLN A 444 -28.70 -14.97 -19.89
C GLN A 444 -29.52 -14.22 -20.96
N ARG A 445 -29.33 -12.89 -21.10
CA ARG A 445 -30.02 -12.09 -22.13
C ARG A 445 -29.64 -12.50 -23.56
N ASP A 446 -28.38 -12.85 -23.80
CA ASP A 446 -27.86 -13.29 -25.10
C ASP A 446 -28.47 -14.64 -25.50
N ILE A 447 -28.48 -15.62 -24.59
CA ILE A 447 -29.14 -16.92 -24.83
C ILE A 447 -30.64 -16.74 -25.11
N LEU A 448 -31.34 -15.91 -24.33
CA LEU A 448 -32.76 -15.64 -24.54
C LEU A 448 -33.02 -14.98 -25.89
N HIS A 449 -32.19 -14.01 -26.29
CA HIS A 449 -32.31 -13.34 -27.57
C HIS A 449 -32.03 -14.29 -28.75
N ASN A 450 -30.97 -15.10 -28.67
CA ASN A 450 -30.63 -16.07 -29.71
C ASN A 450 -31.74 -17.13 -29.88
N ARG A 451 -32.36 -17.59 -28.78
CA ARG A 451 -33.53 -18.48 -28.86
C ARG A 451 -34.74 -17.81 -29.52
N ALA A 452 -34.98 -16.52 -29.27
CA ALA A 452 -36.05 -15.78 -29.93
C ALA A 452 -35.80 -15.60 -31.44
N LEU A 453 -34.52 -15.39 -31.82
CA LEU A 453 -34.10 -15.36 -33.23
C LEU A 453 -34.27 -16.71 -33.92
N GLU A 454 -33.89 -17.82 -33.27
CA GLU A 454 -34.08 -19.18 -33.80
C GLU A 454 -35.57 -19.51 -34.01
N ARG A 455 -36.45 -18.97 -33.17
CA ARG A 455 -37.91 -19.09 -33.31
C ARG A 455 -38.52 -18.18 -34.38
N ASN A 456 -37.71 -17.35 -35.04
CA ASN A 456 -38.15 -16.33 -36.01
C ASN A 456 -39.29 -15.44 -35.46
N GLU A 457 -39.23 -15.08 -34.17
CA GLU A 457 -40.20 -14.15 -33.61
C GLU A 457 -40.03 -12.78 -34.29
N SER A 458 -41.12 -12.26 -34.91
CA SER A 458 -41.11 -10.97 -35.62
C SER A 458 -40.63 -9.83 -34.74
N THR A 459 -40.93 -9.88 -33.44
CA THR A 459 -40.45 -8.93 -32.42
C THR A 459 -38.93 -8.91 -32.29
N ALA A 460 -38.25 -10.06 -32.42
CA ALA A 460 -36.79 -10.13 -32.30
C ALA A 460 -36.08 -9.68 -33.61
N VAL A 461 -36.71 -9.92 -34.76
CA VAL A 461 -36.14 -9.63 -36.08
C VAL A 461 -36.38 -8.18 -36.50
N GLU A 462 -37.55 -7.60 -36.23
CA GLU A 462 -38.00 -6.31 -36.79
C GLU A 462 -38.18 -5.19 -35.75
N CYS A 463 -38.32 -5.52 -34.46
CA CYS A 463 -38.48 -4.55 -33.38
C CYS A 463 -37.20 -4.35 -32.56
N GLY A 464 -37.17 -3.25 -31.81
CA GLY A 464 -36.10 -2.91 -30.88
C GLY A 464 -34.77 -2.50 -31.52
N ILE A 465 -33.90 -1.91 -30.70
CA ILE A 465 -32.54 -1.57 -31.12
C ILE A 465 -31.76 -2.87 -31.38
N PRO A 466 -31.04 -2.99 -32.51
CA PRO A 466 -30.19 -4.16 -32.79
C PRO A 466 -29.25 -4.49 -31.62
N LYS A 467 -29.35 -5.71 -31.08
CA LYS A 467 -28.64 -6.12 -29.88
C LYS A 467 -27.23 -6.64 -30.24
N HIS A 468 -26.21 -5.84 -29.91
CA HIS A 468 -24.80 -6.26 -29.97
C HIS A 468 -24.25 -6.51 -28.55
N PHE A 469 -24.19 -7.79 -28.15
CA PHE A 469 -23.73 -8.20 -26.81
C PHE A 469 -22.21 -8.17 -26.64
N GLY A 470 -21.43 -8.24 -27.73
CA GLY A 470 -19.96 -8.24 -27.67
C GLY A 470 -19.34 -7.08 -26.89
N LEU A 471 -19.89 -5.87 -27.03
CA LEU A 471 -19.40 -4.70 -26.29
C LEU A 471 -19.74 -4.77 -24.79
N TYR A 472 -20.89 -5.36 -24.43
CA TYR A 472 -21.25 -5.58 -23.04
C TYR A 472 -20.36 -6.62 -22.35
N TYR A 473 -19.99 -7.70 -23.05
CA TYR A 473 -18.99 -8.64 -22.56
C TYR A 473 -17.64 -7.95 -22.30
N ALA A 474 -17.18 -7.12 -23.24
CA ALA A 474 -15.94 -6.35 -23.07
C ALA A 474 -15.99 -5.41 -21.85
N MET A 475 -17.13 -4.73 -21.62
CA MET A 475 -17.34 -3.88 -20.44
C MET A 475 -17.28 -4.68 -19.13
N GLY A 476 -17.94 -5.85 -19.08
CA GLY A 476 -17.90 -6.73 -17.90
C GLY A 476 -16.50 -7.28 -17.60
N THR A 477 -15.77 -7.71 -18.62
CA THR A 477 -14.37 -8.14 -18.46
C THR A 477 -13.45 -7.00 -18.05
N ALA A 478 -13.64 -5.79 -18.60
CA ALA A 478 -12.87 -4.62 -18.20
C ALA A 478 -13.07 -4.28 -16.72
N LEU A 479 -14.31 -4.38 -16.20
CA LEU A 479 -14.60 -4.18 -14.77
C LEU A 479 -13.92 -5.22 -13.87
N MET A 480 -13.84 -6.49 -14.30
CA MET A 480 -13.11 -7.51 -13.55
C MET A 480 -11.60 -7.24 -13.54
N MET A 481 -11.04 -6.81 -14.68
CA MET A 481 -9.62 -6.47 -14.79
C MET A 481 -9.25 -5.23 -13.99
N GLU A 482 -10.13 -4.24 -13.92
CA GLU A 482 -10.01 -3.09 -13.02
C GLU A 482 -9.84 -3.55 -11.56
N GLY A 483 -10.74 -4.40 -11.06
CA GLY A 483 -10.64 -4.93 -9.69
C GLY A 483 -9.34 -5.69 -9.42
N LEU A 484 -8.87 -6.49 -10.40
CA LEU A 484 -7.63 -7.23 -10.26
C LEU A 484 -6.41 -6.31 -10.22
N LEU A 485 -6.32 -5.35 -11.14
CA LEU A 485 -5.16 -4.47 -11.27
C LEU A 485 -5.13 -3.39 -10.18
N SER A 486 -6.29 -2.90 -9.74
CA SER A 486 -6.39 -2.01 -8.58
C SER A 486 -5.97 -2.72 -7.29
N ALA A 487 -6.39 -3.98 -7.10
CA ALA A 487 -5.90 -4.80 -6.00
C ALA A 487 -4.38 -5.00 -6.08
N CYS A 488 -3.83 -5.29 -7.27
CA CYS A 488 -2.38 -5.42 -7.45
C CYS A 488 -1.62 -4.12 -7.10
N TYR A 489 -2.14 -2.95 -7.51
CA TYR A 489 -1.58 -1.66 -7.16
C TYR A 489 -1.61 -1.42 -5.64
N HIS A 490 -2.72 -1.69 -4.97
CA HIS A 490 -2.81 -1.49 -3.53
C HIS A 490 -2.02 -2.50 -2.70
N VAL A 491 -1.67 -3.66 -3.27
CA VAL A 491 -0.76 -4.64 -2.66
C VAL A 491 0.70 -4.22 -2.85
N CYS A 492 1.06 -3.74 -4.03
CA CYS A 492 2.41 -3.29 -4.37
C CYS A 492 2.33 -1.96 -5.14
N PRO A 493 2.30 -0.83 -4.42
CA PRO A 493 2.11 0.48 -5.03
C PRO A 493 3.39 0.90 -5.75
N ASN A 494 3.39 0.77 -7.07
CA ASN A 494 4.45 1.29 -7.92
C ASN A 494 3.85 2.06 -9.10
N TYR A 495 4.70 2.82 -9.79
CA TYR A 495 4.30 3.67 -10.90
C TYR A 495 3.70 2.88 -12.07
N THR A 496 4.21 1.67 -12.34
CA THR A 496 3.73 0.83 -13.44
C THR A 496 2.34 0.25 -13.14
N ASN A 497 2.11 -0.25 -11.94
CA ASN A 497 0.83 -0.76 -11.45
C ASN A 497 -0.23 0.34 -11.38
N PHE A 498 0.15 1.56 -10.95
CA PHE A 498 -0.75 2.72 -10.98
C PHE A 498 -1.22 3.06 -12.41
N GLN A 499 -0.30 3.00 -13.38
CA GLN A 499 -0.66 3.21 -14.78
C GLN A 499 -1.57 2.12 -15.33
N PHE A 500 -1.35 0.85 -14.93
CA PHE A 500 -2.23 -0.24 -15.33
C PHE A 500 -3.64 -0.08 -14.76
N ASP A 501 -3.77 0.28 -13.49
CA ASP A 501 -5.07 0.57 -12.85
C ASP A 501 -5.82 1.68 -13.61
N THR A 502 -5.18 2.85 -13.75
CA THR A 502 -5.79 4.00 -14.43
C THR A 502 -6.12 3.72 -15.91
N SER A 503 -5.38 2.82 -16.57
CA SER A 503 -5.62 2.47 -17.98
C SER A 503 -6.96 1.75 -18.20
N PHE A 504 -7.37 0.89 -17.27
CA PHE A 504 -8.65 0.18 -17.37
C PHE A 504 -9.84 1.10 -17.07
N MET A 505 -9.66 2.09 -16.19
CA MET A 505 -10.63 3.18 -16.04
C MET A 505 -10.89 3.92 -17.36
N TYR A 506 -9.83 4.24 -18.14
CA TYR A 506 -10.01 4.85 -19.48
C TYR A 506 -10.73 3.92 -20.45
N MET A 507 -10.38 2.63 -20.44
CA MET A 507 -11.03 1.63 -21.29
C MET A 507 -12.52 1.54 -20.96
N ILE A 508 -12.90 1.48 -19.69
CA ILE A 508 -14.30 1.42 -19.28
C ILE A 508 -15.03 2.70 -19.72
N ALA A 509 -14.47 3.89 -19.50
CA ALA A 509 -15.08 5.14 -19.95
C ALA A 509 -15.28 5.18 -21.47
N GLY A 510 -14.27 4.74 -22.24
CA GLY A 510 -14.34 4.64 -23.70
C GLY A 510 -15.37 3.63 -24.19
N LEU A 511 -15.44 2.44 -23.58
CA LEU A 511 -16.42 1.41 -23.91
C LEU A 511 -17.86 1.87 -23.58
N CYS A 512 -18.07 2.56 -22.46
CA CYS A 512 -19.35 3.18 -22.10
C CYS A 512 -19.78 4.22 -23.13
N MET A 513 -18.86 5.08 -23.57
CA MET A 513 -19.14 6.12 -24.57
C MET A 513 -19.46 5.51 -25.94
N LEU A 514 -18.68 4.52 -26.38
CA LEU A 514 -18.96 3.76 -27.60
C LEU A 514 -20.32 3.06 -27.53
N LYS A 515 -20.66 2.46 -26.38
CA LYS A 515 -21.94 1.78 -26.22
C LYS A 515 -23.13 2.73 -26.27
N LEU A 516 -23.02 3.89 -25.62
CA LEU A 516 -24.04 4.94 -25.70
C LEU A 516 -24.25 5.42 -27.15
N TYR A 517 -23.17 5.57 -27.91
CA TYR A 517 -23.24 6.00 -29.30
C TYR A 517 -23.88 4.93 -30.21
N GLN A 518 -23.50 3.66 -30.03
CA GLN A 518 -24.04 2.54 -30.82
C GLN A 518 -25.55 2.34 -30.64
N LYS A 519 -26.14 2.77 -29.52
CA LYS A 519 -27.59 2.62 -29.28
C LYS A 519 -28.46 3.32 -30.32
N ARG A 520 -28.03 4.49 -30.81
CA ARG A 520 -28.77 5.27 -31.82
C ARG A 520 -28.16 5.16 -33.22
N HIS A 521 -26.95 4.64 -33.32
CA HIS A 521 -26.25 4.44 -34.58
C HIS A 521 -25.73 2.99 -34.70
N PRO A 522 -26.62 1.99 -34.81
CA PRO A 522 -26.23 0.58 -34.91
C PRO A 522 -25.42 0.29 -36.19
N ASP A 523 -25.63 1.09 -37.25
CA ASP A 523 -24.91 0.93 -38.52
C ASP A 523 -23.44 1.36 -38.45
N ILE A 524 -23.07 2.15 -37.43
CA ILE A 524 -21.71 2.64 -37.23
C ILE A 524 -20.96 1.67 -36.31
N ASN A 525 -20.56 0.53 -36.89
CA ASN A 525 -19.63 -0.37 -36.22
C ASN A 525 -18.21 0.16 -36.38
N ALA A 526 -17.68 0.77 -35.31
CA ALA A 526 -16.25 1.05 -35.22
C ALA A 526 -15.49 -0.28 -35.33
N SER A 527 -14.60 -0.39 -36.32
CA SER A 527 -13.76 -1.59 -36.44
C SER A 527 -12.99 -1.79 -35.13
N ALA A 528 -12.90 -3.02 -34.64
CA ALA A 528 -12.19 -3.32 -33.39
C ALA A 528 -10.76 -2.72 -33.41
N TYR A 529 -10.07 -2.82 -34.55
CA TYR A 529 -8.75 -2.23 -34.77
C TYR A 529 -8.72 -0.70 -34.56
N SER A 530 -9.71 0.03 -35.08
CA SER A 530 -9.79 1.49 -34.89
C SER A 530 -10.08 1.89 -33.44
N ALA A 531 -10.92 1.12 -32.73
CA ALA A 531 -11.21 1.38 -31.33
C ALA A 531 -9.99 1.10 -30.44
N TYR A 532 -9.30 -0.03 -30.67
CA TYR A 532 -8.05 -0.35 -29.95
C TYR A 532 -6.93 0.63 -30.26
N ALA A 533 -6.78 1.09 -31.50
CA ALA A 533 -5.80 2.11 -31.85
C ALA A 533 -6.06 3.45 -31.15
N CYS A 534 -7.33 3.86 -31.04
CA CYS A 534 -7.72 5.06 -30.31
C CYS A 534 -7.39 4.93 -28.81
N LEU A 535 -7.75 3.81 -28.18
CA LEU A 535 -7.41 3.54 -26.78
C LEU A 535 -5.90 3.49 -26.55
N ALA A 536 -5.14 2.86 -27.45
CA ALA A 536 -3.69 2.83 -27.38
C ALA A 536 -3.06 4.23 -27.49
N ALA A 537 -3.61 5.11 -28.33
CA ALA A 537 -3.16 6.49 -28.42
C ALA A 537 -3.42 7.28 -27.12
N VAL A 538 -4.58 7.09 -26.48
CA VAL A 538 -4.90 7.70 -25.18
C VAL A 538 -3.92 7.23 -24.10
N ILE A 539 -3.64 5.92 -24.03
CA ILE A 539 -2.67 5.35 -23.09
C ILE A 539 -1.26 5.90 -23.37
N PHE A 540 -0.85 5.97 -24.64
CA PHE A 540 0.45 6.51 -25.03
C PHE A 540 0.62 7.98 -24.59
N PHE A 541 -0.39 8.84 -24.81
CA PHE A 541 -0.35 10.22 -24.33
C PHE A 541 -0.36 10.31 -22.80
N SER A 542 -1.05 9.39 -22.11
CA SER A 542 -0.98 9.28 -20.65
C SER A 542 0.45 9.02 -20.18
N VAL A 543 1.13 7.99 -20.73
CA VAL A 543 2.52 7.68 -20.39
C VAL A 543 3.46 8.86 -20.67
N LEU A 544 3.32 9.52 -21.84
CA LEU A 544 4.10 10.72 -22.16
C LEU A 544 3.89 11.85 -21.15
N GLY A 545 2.64 12.09 -20.74
CA GLY A 545 2.34 13.16 -19.81
C GLY A 545 2.83 12.89 -18.40
N VAL A 546 2.88 11.63 -17.97
CA VAL A 546 3.43 11.31 -16.65
C VAL A 546 4.98 11.35 -16.66
N VAL A 547 5.64 10.96 -17.77
CA VAL A 547 7.12 11.06 -17.90
C VAL A 547 7.60 12.50 -18.10
N PHE A 548 6.95 13.27 -18.98
CA PHE A 548 7.43 14.59 -19.40
C PHE A 548 6.64 15.76 -18.79
N GLY A 549 5.50 15.52 -18.15
CA GLY A 549 4.61 16.59 -17.67
C GLY A 549 5.09 17.31 -16.41
N LYS A 550 6.02 16.71 -15.65
CA LYS A 550 6.52 17.29 -14.40
C LYS A 550 7.44 18.49 -14.70
N GLY A 551 6.96 19.70 -14.41
CA GLY A 551 7.72 20.95 -14.52
C GLY A 551 7.94 21.49 -15.95
N ASN A 552 7.50 20.77 -16.99
CA ASN A 552 7.70 21.18 -18.37
C ASN A 552 6.50 21.96 -18.93
N THR A 553 6.63 23.29 -19.02
CA THR A 553 5.57 24.16 -19.58
C THR A 553 5.27 23.91 -21.04
N ALA A 554 6.28 23.55 -21.85
CA ALA A 554 6.11 23.32 -23.27
C ALA A 554 5.20 22.10 -23.54
N PHE A 555 5.36 21.03 -22.75
CA PHE A 555 4.50 19.86 -22.83
C PHE A 555 3.02 20.23 -22.63
N TRP A 556 2.72 21.00 -21.58
CA TRP A 556 1.34 21.42 -21.27
C TRP A 556 0.73 22.31 -22.36
N ILE A 557 1.52 23.22 -22.95
CA ILE A 557 1.05 24.05 -24.07
C ILE A 557 0.72 23.18 -25.28
N VAL A 558 1.64 22.29 -25.69
CA VAL A 558 1.47 21.40 -26.84
C VAL A 558 0.26 20.48 -26.63
N PHE A 559 0.15 19.88 -25.45
CA PHE A 559 -0.98 19.01 -25.11
C PHE A 559 -2.31 19.77 -25.17
N SER A 560 -2.42 20.96 -24.59
CA SER A 560 -3.66 21.75 -24.62
C SER A 560 -4.05 22.14 -26.05
N VAL A 561 -3.10 22.48 -26.92
CA VAL A 561 -3.36 22.75 -28.35
C VAL A 561 -3.88 21.49 -29.04
N ILE A 562 -3.21 20.34 -28.86
CA ILE A 562 -3.65 19.06 -29.42
C ILE A 562 -5.05 18.70 -28.93
N HIS A 563 -5.33 18.88 -27.64
CA HIS A 563 -6.62 18.58 -27.04
C HIS A 563 -7.74 19.43 -27.64
N ILE A 564 -7.57 20.76 -27.71
CA ILE A 564 -8.56 21.68 -28.31
C ILE A 564 -8.80 21.35 -29.79
N LEU A 565 -7.74 21.08 -30.55
CA LEU A 565 -7.86 20.70 -31.95
C LEU A 565 -8.58 19.36 -32.11
N ALA A 566 -8.26 18.37 -31.29
CA ALA A 566 -8.90 17.06 -31.31
C ALA A 566 -10.39 17.13 -30.97
N THR A 567 -10.78 17.91 -29.94
CA THR A 567 -12.20 18.06 -29.56
C THR A 567 -12.99 18.83 -30.62
N LEU A 568 -12.39 19.84 -31.25
CA LEU A 568 -13.00 20.55 -32.38
C LEU A 568 -13.20 19.65 -33.60
N LEU A 569 -12.20 18.85 -33.95
CA LEU A 569 -12.27 17.89 -35.05
C LEU A 569 -13.34 16.83 -34.79
N LEU A 570 -13.35 16.25 -33.59
CA LEU A 570 -14.35 15.26 -33.18
C LEU A 570 -15.77 15.86 -33.22
N SER A 571 -15.95 17.07 -32.69
CA SER A 571 -17.24 17.76 -32.68
C SER A 571 -17.76 18.02 -34.09
N THR A 572 -16.88 18.44 -35.00
CA THR A 572 -17.25 18.68 -36.40
C THR A 572 -17.61 17.38 -37.11
N GLN A 573 -16.88 16.28 -36.85
CA GLN A 573 -17.20 14.97 -37.39
C GLN A 573 -18.55 14.44 -36.89
N LEU A 574 -18.85 14.63 -35.60
CA LEU A 574 -20.13 14.25 -35.00
C LEU A 574 -21.30 15.09 -35.55
N TYR A 575 -21.10 16.39 -35.79
CA TYR A 575 -22.15 17.28 -36.32
C TYR A 575 -22.59 16.90 -37.75
N TYR A 576 -21.64 16.62 -38.64
CA TYR A 576 -21.91 16.34 -40.06
C TYR A 576 -22.13 14.84 -40.38
N MET A 577 -22.24 13.99 -39.35
CA MET A 577 -22.52 12.55 -39.42
C MET A 577 -21.91 11.80 -40.61
N GLY A 578 -20.74 11.19 -40.42
CA GLY A 578 -20.30 10.02 -41.21
C GLY A 578 -20.05 10.21 -42.72
N ARG A 579 -20.35 11.37 -43.32
CA ARG A 579 -20.05 11.64 -44.73
C ARG A 579 -18.56 11.83 -45.00
N TRP A 580 -17.75 11.95 -43.97
CA TRP A 580 -16.33 12.26 -44.06
C TRP A 580 -15.48 11.11 -43.54
N ARG A 581 -14.72 10.47 -44.44
CA ARG A 581 -13.67 9.51 -44.07
C ARG A 581 -12.38 10.27 -43.72
N LEU A 582 -11.67 9.81 -42.68
CA LEU A 582 -10.36 10.31 -42.22
C LEU A 582 -9.30 10.24 -43.35
N ASN A 583 -9.29 11.27 -44.20
CA ASN A 583 -8.31 11.43 -45.29
C ASN A 583 -7.51 12.72 -45.07
N SER A 584 -6.29 12.76 -45.61
CA SER A 584 -5.33 13.90 -45.48
C SER A 584 -5.88 15.27 -45.93
N GLY A 585 -7.01 15.31 -46.65
CA GLY A 585 -7.69 16.53 -47.12
C GLY A 585 -8.82 17.08 -46.24
N ILE A 586 -9.06 16.55 -45.03
CA ILE A 586 -10.17 16.97 -44.15
C ILE A 586 -10.10 18.44 -43.74
N LEU A 587 -8.91 18.93 -43.38
CA LEU A 587 -8.73 20.29 -42.87
C LEU A 587 -9.06 21.33 -43.95
N ARG A 588 -8.70 21.02 -45.20
CA ARG A 588 -9.02 21.85 -46.39
C ARG A 588 -10.51 21.81 -46.74
N ARG A 589 -11.18 20.67 -46.52
CA ARG A 589 -12.64 20.54 -46.70
C ARG A 589 -13.43 21.23 -45.58
N MET A 590 -12.96 21.20 -44.33
CA MET A 590 -13.56 21.98 -43.23
C MET A 590 -13.55 23.47 -43.51
N LEU A 591 -12.39 24.01 -43.88
CA LEU A 591 -12.29 25.44 -44.18
C LEU A 591 -13.21 25.84 -45.33
N ASN A 592 -13.33 25.01 -46.37
CA ASN A 592 -14.23 25.29 -47.49
C ASN A 592 -15.71 25.21 -47.10
N VAL A 593 -16.13 24.24 -46.27
CA VAL A 593 -17.53 24.10 -45.83
C VAL A 593 -17.93 25.21 -44.85
N ILE A 594 -17.03 25.58 -43.93
CA ILE A 594 -17.24 26.74 -43.05
C ILE A 594 -17.31 28.03 -43.89
N TYR A 595 -16.46 28.18 -44.91
CA TYR A 595 -16.47 29.33 -45.80
C TYR A 595 -17.76 29.39 -46.64
N THR A 596 -18.30 28.27 -47.12
CA THR A 596 -19.55 28.25 -47.88
C THR A 596 -20.79 28.40 -47.00
N ASP A 597 -20.89 27.68 -45.89
CA ASP A 597 -22.09 27.66 -45.05
C ASP A 597 -22.21 28.90 -44.15
N CYS A 598 -21.09 29.38 -43.60
CA CYS A 598 -21.07 30.46 -42.61
C CYS A 598 -20.94 31.86 -43.26
N ILE A 599 -20.12 31.98 -44.31
CA ILE A 599 -19.84 33.28 -44.96
C ILE A 599 -20.72 33.51 -46.19
N ARG A 600 -21.11 32.45 -46.92
CA ARG A 600 -21.80 32.60 -48.22
C ARG A 600 -23.31 32.37 -48.19
N GLN A 601 -23.84 31.54 -47.29
CA GLN A 601 -25.26 31.14 -47.28
C GLN A 601 -26.07 31.58 -46.05
N CYS A 602 -25.44 32.00 -44.92
CA CYS A 602 -26.11 32.48 -43.70
C CYS A 602 -27.31 31.62 -43.24
N SER A 603 -27.28 30.32 -43.51
CA SER A 603 -28.31 29.37 -43.10
C SER A 603 -28.11 28.97 -41.65
N GLY A 604 -29.20 28.93 -40.87
CA GLY A 604 -29.18 28.44 -39.48
C GLY A 604 -28.67 26.99 -39.38
N PRO A 605 -28.22 26.55 -38.19
CA PRO A 605 -27.70 25.21 -37.99
C PRO A 605 -28.75 24.14 -38.34
N MET A 606 -28.41 23.23 -39.26
CA MET A 606 -29.29 22.14 -39.74
C MET A 606 -29.82 21.24 -38.61
N TYR A 607 -29.05 21.03 -37.54
CA TYR A 607 -29.42 20.20 -36.39
C TYR A 607 -29.16 20.95 -35.07
N ILE A 608 -30.13 21.76 -34.63
CA ILE A 608 -30.03 22.60 -33.43
C ILE A 608 -29.69 21.77 -32.18
N ASP A 609 -30.36 20.64 -31.97
CA ASP A 609 -30.18 19.82 -30.76
C ASP A 609 -28.75 19.23 -30.66
N ARG A 610 -28.18 18.79 -31.78
CA ARG A 610 -26.79 18.31 -31.85
C ARG A 610 -25.79 19.44 -31.66
N MET A 611 -26.07 20.61 -32.23
CA MET A 611 -25.21 21.79 -32.08
C MET A 611 -25.10 22.21 -30.61
N VAL A 612 -26.21 22.22 -29.87
CA VAL A 612 -26.22 22.59 -28.44
C VAL A 612 -25.32 21.67 -27.60
N LEU A 613 -25.41 20.35 -27.80
CA LEU A 613 -24.52 19.39 -27.14
C LEU A 613 -23.05 19.66 -27.45
N LEU A 614 -22.72 19.82 -28.73
CA LEU A 614 -21.34 19.99 -29.18
C LEU A 614 -20.75 21.31 -28.69
N VAL A 615 -21.54 22.38 -28.64
CA VAL A 615 -21.11 23.67 -28.07
C VAL A 615 -20.85 23.52 -26.57
N MET A 616 -21.78 22.92 -25.80
CA MET A 616 -21.56 22.67 -24.37
C MET A 616 -20.33 21.78 -24.12
N GLY A 617 -20.18 20.71 -24.91
CA GLY A 617 -19.02 19.82 -24.84
C GLY A 617 -17.70 20.54 -25.12
N ASN A 618 -17.64 21.41 -26.12
CA ASN A 618 -16.43 22.20 -26.39
C ASN A 618 -16.14 23.19 -25.26
N ILE A 619 -17.15 23.88 -24.72
CA ILE A 619 -16.96 24.82 -23.59
C ILE A 619 -16.35 24.09 -22.38
N VAL A 620 -16.87 22.92 -22.03
CA VAL A 620 -16.35 22.12 -20.91
C VAL A 620 -14.91 21.64 -21.19
N ASN A 621 -14.64 21.10 -22.38
CA ASN A 621 -13.28 20.66 -22.73
C ASN A 621 -12.27 21.82 -22.77
N TRP A 622 -12.64 22.99 -23.29
CA TRP A 622 -11.76 24.17 -23.29
C TRP A 622 -11.50 24.67 -21.87
N SER A 623 -12.51 24.60 -20.99
CA SER A 623 -12.35 24.93 -19.56
C SER A 623 -11.37 23.97 -18.88
N LEU A 624 -11.46 22.66 -19.17
CA LEU A 624 -10.53 21.66 -18.67
C LEU A 624 -9.10 21.88 -19.21
N ALA A 625 -8.96 22.20 -20.50
CA ALA A 625 -7.68 22.53 -21.12
C ALA A 625 -7.01 23.76 -20.48
N ALA A 626 -7.82 24.80 -20.18
CA ALA A 626 -7.35 25.99 -19.47
C ALA A 626 -6.94 25.66 -18.03
N TYR A 627 -7.72 24.83 -17.32
CA TYR A 627 -7.38 24.35 -15.98
C TYR A 627 -6.04 23.60 -15.98
N GLY A 628 -5.83 22.69 -16.93
CA GLY A 628 -4.57 21.96 -17.08
C GLY A 628 -3.36 22.89 -17.29
N LEU A 629 -3.52 23.92 -18.12
CA LEU A 629 -2.46 24.90 -18.41
C LEU A 629 -2.11 25.78 -17.18
N ILE A 630 -3.11 26.15 -16.37
CA ILE A 630 -2.92 27.02 -15.20
C ILE A 630 -2.36 26.23 -14.01
N LYS A 631 -3.03 25.14 -13.64
CA LYS A 631 -2.70 24.39 -12.40
C LYS A 631 -1.56 23.40 -12.59
N ARG A 632 -1.38 22.85 -13.81
CA ARG A 632 -0.34 21.85 -14.14
C ARG A 632 -0.25 20.75 -13.07
N PRO A 633 -1.31 19.95 -12.88
CA PRO A 633 -1.34 18.92 -11.85
C PRO A 633 -0.19 17.92 -12.05
N ASN A 634 0.41 17.49 -10.93
CA ASN A 634 1.48 16.49 -10.96
C ASN A 634 0.99 15.10 -11.41
N ASP A 635 -0.29 14.82 -11.22
CA ASP A 635 -0.94 13.59 -11.68
C ASP A 635 -1.65 13.85 -13.03
N PHE A 636 -0.93 13.61 -14.11
CA PHE A 636 -1.45 13.76 -15.46
C PHE A 636 -2.51 12.69 -15.79
N ALA A 637 -2.39 11.49 -15.21
CA ALA A 637 -3.28 10.37 -15.50
C ALA A 637 -4.70 10.64 -14.96
N SER A 638 -4.80 11.08 -13.70
CA SER A 638 -6.08 11.52 -13.10
C SER A 638 -6.70 12.70 -13.85
N TYR A 639 -5.88 13.62 -14.38
CA TYR A 639 -6.37 14.73 -15.21
C TYR A 639 -7.00 14.26 -16.53
N LEU A 640 -6.36 13.32 -17.24
CA LEU A 640 -6.91 12.72 -18.46
C LEU A 640 -8.20 11.93 -18.17
N LEU A 641 -8.26 11.27 -17.01
CA LEU A 641 -9.44 10.53 -16.58
C LEU A 641 -10.63 11.46 -16.36
N ALA A 642 -10.40 12.61 -15.72
CA ALA A 642 -11.41 13.64 -15.53
C ALA A 642 -12.01 14.12 -16.87
N ILE A 643 -11.18 14.31 -17.90
CA ILE A 643 -11.65 14.65 -19.26
C ILE A 643 -12.57 13.56 -19.82
N ALA A 644 -12.18 12.29 -19.71
CA ALA A 644 -12.98 11.17 -20.21
C ALA A 644 -14.33 11.06 -19.49
N ILE A 645 -14.33 11.15 -18.15
CA ILE A 645 -15.55 11.06 -17.32
C ILE A 645 -16.48 12.25 -17.56
N CYS A 646 -15.96 13.48 -17.61
CA CYS A 646 -16.79 14.66 -17.88
C CYS A 646 -17.49 14.55 -19.24
N ASN A 647 -16.79 14.11 -20.29
CA ASN A 647 -17.38 13.91 -21.60
C ASN A 647 -18.41 12.77 -21.61
N LEU A 648 -18.13 11.67 -20.90
CA LEU A 648 -19.09 10.56 -20.75
C LEU A 648 -20.38 11.02 -20.07
N LEU A 649 -20.28 11.76 -18.95
CA LEU A 649 -21.43 12.27 -18.23
C LEU A 649 -22.24 13.28 -19.06
N LEU A 650 -21.58 14.20 -19.75
CA LEU A 650 -22.25 15.14 -20.67
C LEU A 650 -23.03 14.40 -21.75
N TYR A 651 -22.43 13.38 -22.36
CA TYR A 651 -23.09 12.61 -23.41
C TYR A 651 -24.25 11.78 -22.85
N PHE A 652 -24.09 11.19 -21.67
CA PHE A 652 -25.14 10.45 -20.98
C PHE A 652 -26.34 11.34 -20.61
N THR A 653 -26.10 12.53 -20.05
CA THR A 653 -27.18 13.49 -19.74
C THR A 653 -27.90 13.94 -21.00
N PHE A 654 -27.16 14.23 -22.08
CA PHE A 654 -27.76 14.55 -23.37
C PHE A 654 -28.63 13.42 -23.90
N TYR A 655 -28.16 12.16 -23.80
CA TYR A 655 -28.92 11.00 -24.22
C TYR A 655 -30.27 10.93 -23.50
N ILE A 656 -30.29 11.10 -22.17
CA ILE A 656 -31.53 11.10 -21.37
C ILE A 656 -32.45 12.26 -21.81
N ILE A 657 -31.91 13.47 -21.98
CA ILE A 657 -32.70 14.64 -22.39
C ILE A 657 -33.34 14.41 -23.76
N MET A 658 -32.58 13.88 -24.73
CA MET A 658 -33.11 13.61 -26.07
C MET A 658 -34.14 12.49 -26.07
N LYS A 659 -33.94 11.44 -25.28
CA LYS A 659 -34.92 10.36 -25.08
C LYS A 659 -36.25 10.91 -24.52
N LEU A 660 -36.20 11.81 -23.54
CA LEU A 660 -37.40 12.45 -22.99
C LEU A 660 -38.07 13.41 -24.00
N ARG A 661 -37.28 14.13 -24.81
CA ARG A 661 -37.80 15.03 -25.84
C ARG A 661 -38.39 14.31 -27.05
N SER A 662 -37.91 13.12 -27.38
CA SER A 662 -38.48 12.28 -28.45
C SER A 662 -39.79 11.60 -28.05
N GLY A 663 -40.25 11.77 -26.81
CA GLY A 663 -41.49 11.18 -26.29
C GLY A 663 -41.35 9.71 -25.87
N GLU A 664 -40.12 9.19 -25.81
CA GLU A 664 -39.83 7.84 -25.31
C GLU A 664 -39.94 7.79 -23.78
N ARG A 665 -40.40 6.65 -23.26
CA ARG A 665 -40.68 6.49 -21.82
C ARG A 665 -39.58 5.68 -21.16
N ILE A 666 -39.05 6.18 -20.05
CA ILE A 666 -38.13 5.40 -19.22
C ILE A 666 -38.96 4.42 -18.38
N GLN A 667 -38.74 3.11 -18.54
CA GLN A 667 -39.41 2.09 -17.74
C GLN A 667 -39.11 2.26 -16.24
N CYS A 668 -40.03 1.84 -15.37
CA CYS A 668 -39.89 1.96 -13.92
C CYS A 668 -38.60 1.30 -13.40
N LEU A 669 -38.24 0.12 -13.93
CA LEU A 669 -37.00 -0.57 -13.57
C LEU A 669 -35.76 0.28 -13.87
N ALA A 670 -35.66 0.82 -15.09
CA ALA A 670 -34.56 1.68 -15.49
C ALA A 670 -34.50 2.97 -14.66
N LEU A 671 -35.65 3.58 -14.32
CA LEU A 671 -35.73 4.76 -13.46
C LEU A 671 -35.20 4.47 -12.06
N VAL A 672 -35.61 3.35 -11.45
CA VAL A 672 -35.14 2.91 -10.13
C VAL A 672 -33.63 2.66 -10.18
N CYS A 673 -33.12 2.00 -11.22
CA CYS A 673 -31.68 1.78 -11.41
C CYS A 673 -30.91 3.10 -11.54
N ILE A 674 -31.43 4.09 -12.27
CA ILE A 674 -30.80 5.42 -12.41
C ILE A 674 -30.73 6.12 -11.05
N LEU A 675 -31.84 6.18 -10.32
CA LEU A 675 -31.89 6.84 -9.01
C LEU A 675 -30.97 6.16 -7.99
N PHE A 676 -31.01 4.82 -7.93
CA PHE A 676 -30.12 4.03 -7.08
C PHE A 676 -28.65 4.32 -7.41
N THR A 677 -28.28 4.25 -8.70
CA THR A 677 -26.91 4.47 -9.16
C THR A 677 -26.43 5.89 -8.84
N ALA A 678 -27.28 6.91 -9.02
CA ALA A 678 -26.94 8.30 -8.72
C ALA A 678 -26.68 8.52 -7.21
N VAL A 679 -27.49 7.90 -6.34
CA VAL A 679 -27.31 7.98 -4.88
C VAL A 679 -26.00 7.32 -4.46
N VAL A 680 -25.72 6.11 -4.97
CA VAL A 680 -24.48 5.38 -4.63
C VAL A 680 -23.24 6.14 -5.13
N TRP A 681 -23.28 6.71 -6.35
CA TRP A 681 -22.21 7.58 -6.85
C TRP A 681 -21.99 8.81 -5.97
N GLY A 682 -23.05 9.43 -5.46
CA GLY A 682 -22.96 10.58 -4.55
C GLY A 682 -22.20 10.23 -3.27
N PHE A 683 -22.49 9.08 -2.66
CA PHE A 683 -21.74 8.60 -1.50
C PHE A 683 -20.30 8.20 -1.87
N ALA A 684 -20.08 7.54 -3.01
CA ALA A 684 -18.73 7.19 -3.46
C ALA A 684 -17.85 8.45 -3.63
N LEU A 685 -18.37 9.50 -4.29
CA LEU A 685 -17.64 10.75 -4.48
C LEU A 685 -17.35 11.47 -3.16
N PHE A 686 -18.25 11.39 -2.18
CA PHE A 686 -18.00 11.93 -0.85
C PHE A 686 -16.77 11.30 -0.19
N PHE A 687 -16.65 9.97 -0.21
CA PHE A 687 -15.48 9.28 0.33
C PHE A 687 -14.21 9.48 -0.51
N PHE A 688 -14.33 9.53 -1.83
CA PHE A 688 -13.20 9.81 -2.74
C PHE A 688 -12.52 11.15 -2.42
N LEU A 689 -13.29 12.19 -2.08
CA LEU A 689 -12.77 13.52 -1.80
C LEU A 689 -12.08 13.66 -0.43
N GLN A 690 -12.13 12.64 0.45
CA GLN A 690 -11.53 12.73 1.78
C GLN A 690 -10.01 12.51 1.81
N GLY A 691 -9.43 11.90 0.77
CA GLY A 691 -7.98 11.91 0.51
C GLY A 691 -7.08 11.34 1.62
N LEU A 692 -7.33 10.09 2.06
CA LEU A 692 -6.58 9.45 3.15
C LEU A 692 -5.14 9.01 2.80
N SER A 693 -4.79 8.90 1.51
CA SER A 693 -3.45 8.48 1.09
C SER A 693 -2.97 9.27 -0.11
N THR A 694 -1.67 9.59 -0.13
CA THR A 694 -1.05 10.30 -1.25
C THR A 694 0.24 9.61 -1.66
N TRP A 695 0.30 9.09 -2.88
CA TRP A 695 1.50 8.50 -3.47
C TRP A 695 2.59 9.53 -3.81
N GLN A 696 2.25 10.82 -3.81
CA GLN A 696 3.18 11.92 -4.12
C GLN A 696 4.10 12.29 -2.95
N LYS A 697 3.83 11.79 -1.73
CA LYS A 697 4.57 12.10 -0.50
C LYS A 697 5.38 10.91 -0.03
N THR A 698 6.36 11.16 0.85
CA THR A 698 7.13 10.07 1.47
C THR A 698 6.20 9.16 2.30
N PRO A 699 6.56 7.87 2.53
CA PRO A 699 5.77 6.99 3.38
C PRO A 699 5.52 7.53 4.80
N ALA A 700 6.43 8.34 5.35
CA ALA A 700 6.26 8.96 6.66
C ALA A 700 5.20 10.09 6.62
N GLU A 701 5.26 10.97 5.62
CA GLU A 701 4.28 12.05 5.44
C GLU A 701 2.90 11.55 5.00
N SER A 702 2.84 10.49 4.19
CA SER A 702 1.58 9.89 3.77
C SER A 702 0.81 9.32 4.97
N ARG A 703 1.52 8.73 5.93
CA ARG A 703 0.94 8.18 7.18
C ARG A 703 0.35 9.24 8.10
N GLU A 704 0.71 10.52 7.95
CA GLU A 704 0.11 11.60 8.72
C GLU A 704 -1.37 11.80 8.39
N HIS A 705 -1.80 11.37 7.20
CA HIS A 705 -3.21 11.39 6.80
C HIS A 705 -4.01 10.18 7.27
N ASN A 706 -3.37 9.15 7.83
CA ASN A 706 -4.05 7.95 8.32
C ASN A 706 -4.98 8.31 9.48
N ARG A 707 -6.23 7.86 9.39
CA ARG A 707 -7.25 8.01 10.43
C ARG A 707 -7.64 6.64 10.98
N GLU A 708 -8.39 6.63 12.08
CA GLU A 708 -8.97 5.40 12.59
C GLU A 708 -9.98 4.81 11.57
N CYS A 709 -9.93 3.50 11.34
CA CYS A 709 -10.83 2.81 10.43
C CYS A 709 -12.29 2.94 10.92
N ILE A 710 -13.20 3.35 10.03
CA ILE A 710 -14.59 3.67 10.39
C ILE A 710 -15.44 2.40 10.47
N LEU A 711 -15.28 1.48 9.50
CA LEU A 711 -16.16 0.33 9.37
C LEU A 711 -15.47 -0.93 9.90
N LEU A 712 -16.09 -1.54 10.92
CA LEU A 712 -15.59 -2.73 11.63
C LEU A 712 -14.18 -2.59 12.21
N SER A 713 -13.65 -1.37 12.36
CA SER A 713 -12.24 -1.12 12.68
C SER A 713 -11.26 -1.80 11.69
N PHE A 714 -11.71 -2.03 10.45
CA PHE A 714 -10.95 -2.73 9.41
C PHE A 714 -10.88 -1.95 8.09
N PHE A 715 -11.99 -1.39 7.63
CA PHE A 715 -12.05 -0.62 6.38
C PHE A 715 -11.95 0.89 6.67
N ASP A 716 -11.12 1.56 5.89
CA ASP A 716 -10.96 3.01 5.90
C ASP A 716 -11.90 3.70 4.87
N ASP A 717 -11.82 5.04 4.75
CA ASP A 717 -12.65 5.79 3.80
C ASP A 717 -12.37 5.38 2.33
N HIS A 718 -11.14 4.98 2.01
CA HIS A 718 -10.72 4.61 0.66
C HIS A 718 -11.26 3.22 0.28
N ASP A 719 -11.24 2.28 1.22
CA ASP A 719 -11.88 0.97 1.08
C ASP A 719 -13.39 1.09 0.90
N ILE A 720 -14.04 1.99 1.65
CA ILE A 720 -15.47 2.28 1.52
C ILE A 720 -15.77 2.88 0.14
N TRP A 721 -14.90 3.77 -0.36
CA TRP A 721 -15.01 4.28 -1.72
C TRP A 721 -15.00 3.14 -2.74
N HIS A 722 -14.06 2.20 -2.67
CA HIS A 722 -13.99 1.02 -3.57
C HIS A 722 -15.26 0.15 -3.54
N PHE A 723 -15.85 -0.06 -2.36
CA PHE A 723 -17.14 -0.77 -2.26
C PHE A 723 -18.25 -0.01 -2.99
N LEU A 724 -18.37 1.29 -2.74
CA LEU A 724 -19.45 2.10 -3.30
C LEU A 724 -19.28 2.32 -4.81
N SER A 725 -18.06 2.57 -5.27
CA SER A 725 -17.76 2.76 -6.70
C SER A 725 -17.95 1.47 -7.49
N SER A 726 -17.60 0.29 -6.96
CA SER A 726 -17.87 -0.98 -7.65
C SER A 726 -19.38 -1.22 -7.83
N ILE A 727 -20.19 -0.96 -6.79
CA ILE A 727 -21.66 -1.02 -6.87
C ILE A 727 -22.20 0.02 -7.85
N ALA A 728 -21.68 1.25 -7.84
CA ALA A 728 -22.12 2.32 -8.72
C ALA A 728 -21.77 2.06 -10.20
N MET A 729 -20.59 1.49 -10.47
CA MET A 729 -20.17 1.09 -11.82
C MET A 729 -21.04 -0.04 -12.36
N PHE A 730 -21.31 -1.06 -11.54
CA PHE A 730 -22.26 -2.12 -11.89
C PHE A 730 -23.66 -1.55 -12.17
N GLY A 731 -24.16 -0.65 -11.31
CA GLY A 731 -25.42 0.07 -11.53
C GLY A 731 -25.43 0.87 -12.84
N SER A 732 -24.34 1.55 -13.16
CA SER A 732 -24.18 2.32 -14.40
C SER A 732 -24.25 1.41 -15.64
N PHE A 733 -23.67 0.22 -15.58
CA PHE A 733 -23.77 -0.78 -16.64
C PHE A 733 -25.17 -1.35 -16.78
N LEU A 734 -25.87 -1.61 -15.68
CA LEU A 734 -27.28 -2.01 -15.69
C LEU A 734 -28.19 -0.93 -16.27
N VAL A 735 -27.92 0.34 -15.97
CA VAL A 735 -28.62 1.48 -16.56
C VAL A 735 -28.40 1.50 -18.07
N LEU A 736 -27.16 1.34 -18.55
CA LEU A 736 -26.89 1.22 -19.99
C LEU A 736 -27.60 0.02 -20.62
N LEU A 737 -27.71 -1.09 -19.90
CA LEU A 737 -28.37 -2.30 -20.38
C LEU A 737 -29.90 -2.17 -20.48
N THR A 738 -30.55 -1.49 -19.52
CA THR A 738 -32.02 -1.47 -19.37
C THR A 738 -32.71 -0.20 -19.87
N MET A 739 -31.95 0.88 -20.10
CA MET A 739 -32.49 2.20 -20.43
C MET A 739 -33.36 2.23 -21.69
N ASP A 740 -33.16 1.32 -22.65
CA ASP A 740 -33.91 1.26 -23.91
C ASP A 740 -34.79 0.00 -24.01
N ASP A 741 -35.04 -0.70 -22.89
CA ASP A 741 -35.94 -1.86 -22.84
C ASP A 741 -37.40 -1.45 -23.20
N ASP A 742 -37.75 -0.14 -23.20
CA ASP A 742 -39.05 0.38 -23.68
C ASP A 742 -39.24 0.27 -25.19
N LEU A 743 -38.16 0.18 -25.95
CA LEU A 743 -38.18 0.14 -27.41
C LEU A 743 -38.25 -1.29 -27.96
N ASP A 744 -38.14 -2.32 -27.12
CA ASP A 744 -38.07 -3.74 -27.56
C ASP A 744 -39.30 -4.18 -28.39
N THR A 745 -40.45 -3.52 -28.24
CA THR A 745 -41.69 -3.81 -29.01
C THR A 745 -41.94 -2.84 -30.16
N VAL A 746 -41.13 -1.78 -30.29
CA VAL A 746 -41.28 -0.74 -31.32
C VAL A 746 -40.53 -1.15 -32.58
N GLN A 747 -41.17 -1.04 -33.74
CA GLN A 747 -40.50 -1.32 -35.02
C GLN A 747 -39.31 -0.37 -35.25
N ARG A 748 -38.21 -0.90 -35.80
CA ARG A 748 -36.93 -0.19 -35.96
C ARG A 748 -37.01 1.10 -36.76
N ASP A 749 -37.87 1.15 -37.77
CA ASP A 749 -38.11 2.30 -38.64
C ASP A 749 -38.75 3.50 -37.92
N LYS A 750 -39.42 3.25 -36.78
CA LYS A 750 -40.11 4.26 -35.97
C LYS A 750 -39.26 4.80 -34.82
N ILE A 751 -38.07 4.23 -34.58
CA ILE A 751 -37.18 4.66 -33.51
C ILE A 751 -36.48 5.95 -33.93
N TYR A 752 -36.63 7.00 -33.13
CA TYR A 752 -36.01 8.29 -33.41
C TYR A 752 -34.49 8.24 -33.20
N VAL A 753 -33.74 8.74 -34.18
CA VAL A 753 -32.28 8.79 -34.19
C VAL A 753 -31.83 10.23 -33.97
N PHE A 754 -31.06 10.47 -32.90
CA PHE A 754 -30.60 11.80 -32.51
C PHE A 754 -29.09 11.88 -32.35
#